data_AF-A0A7C4RCT0-F1
#
_entry.id   AF-A0A7C4RCT0-F1
#
_cell.length_a   1.000
_cell.length_b   1.000
_cell.length_c   1.000
_cell.angle_alpha   90.00
_cell.angle_beta   90.00
_cell.angle_gamma   90.00
#
_symmetry.space_group_name_H-M   'P 1'
#
loop_
_entity.id
_entity.type
_entity.pdbx_description
1 polymer ?
#
loop_
_entity_poly.entity_id
_entity_poly.type
_entity_poly.pdbx_seq_one_letter_code
_entity_poly.pdbx_strand_id
1 'polypeptide(L)'
;MKEEFLEEFSQLPSITGKDVIYLEEYAKLPRARTYKEVESFLEGARKSKEVKVLFIIAEWGEGKTSIYEGLLKKPEVVKNDLIIPLSTSRLLNMLKSHAQKFSDTGSLGIRFFACLLYAIKDVIENDLVNVEPFDKIKMPSKNEDEPTMVFILKGLRSILSALNADSKVIIFLDEFEDILDEPSTLQSFIIGGIVDVINGYPRCLCQGNYAGRFHIIIAVTPPAYQRLSTATLTDAGRLFGQRAQAIELEKLDRKNAYEFILGVIKYMWAGKLTRLPFCKSGIFNAIYLATMGNPRAIVNVIELLITQAKTYAPKGKIKLINPSDFISILSGKKVKVYGGDVNILAKDSLGLLYKEIETKCKDQRLDFNKCLNFAEMLLAVPVPISEQNIKEELNLKETEYRDYLNIIGESFRKVWNVWPYIYFKKVIKGQDAVYSKVKPEISPKLHKIVKALEFYDYNLESQSFDSSLFVPFMALGKMRDEHEPMFRNFIDYFTTFAPELGDEDELRVLVDREIFDLTDKSEEKYIMLSPAALNIFYPSPAIFFLDFIEDLDKRFEIGMELMRNLSSYDQQFNKGIMTLLRDGTSGNIVVKKEVKSYEFRDIDAINLTYKMGNLQYELISYICSPLKLPLALANKEFSKIKEKMKIAHIPLLLVFSWNPLPLEVKSILETLFGPEKVEEERIFYYLEFPLTTLHCYQIVGYELAKEKNFQVREEKWKARATRILNDLKFEEHLAHFIQEGLIKGYTIRQLYLTDLKLDEVSDVLRPLLLTDGTFRERYRQILDLEEKFKIYGRSFAITPKDIESENDFKRYIDDLVRNKLIEEEADGIYKIDLTSCERRIIAILRLYNRPLSEDEINEFFVRPRYDMNIFDVSVYLRMLMERKRIGFDKNKGYYLTGIKELEQKFTELKNTLENIEKKYTEFPYGYVVSIKERKVNSIIIKDCIDLLKRLAESIESIRHFPDEAEKRIKKQILFELLMDLLIDLDEIIEEFVKNLKTSYEVEIASIKRALNNLELNLNASGLFPKNIRIKEKMIIEERENGIKELLKKKLAREDIKKLSQEFKDKVVYYKDLYQQFRGCPMFDVKIIELAEAYNDLKNKVENYQRMLNNINIKLTEIQNLQDSISKHKIFTLQYPFEVTPISAIILNWIKQKFGSEG
;
A
#
# COMPACT_ATOMS: atom_id res chain seq x y z
N MET A 1 -33.40 -19.49 44.77
CA MET A 1 -34.15 -18.28 45.20
C MET A 1 -35.57 -18.70 45.58
N LYS A 2 -36.20 -18.03 46.56
CA LYS A 2 -37.64 -18.23 46.82
C LYS A 2 -38.44 -17.65 45.64
N GLU A 3 -39.48 -18.35 45.20
CA GLU A 3 -40.36 -17.84 44.15
C GLU A 3 -41.23 -16.71 44.72
N GLU A 4 -41.21 -15.55 44.06
CA GLU A 4 -42.02 -14.39 44.41
C GLU A 4 -43.13 -14.18 43.38
N PHE A 5 -44.29 -13.69 43.83
CA PHE A 5 -45.49 -13.55 42.99
C PHE A 5 -46.09 -12.14 43.07
N LEU A 6 -46.73 -11.71 41.97
CA LEU A 6 -47.52 -10.46 41.87
C LEU A 6 -48.99 -10.79 41.54
N GLU A 7 -49.91 -9.86 41.79
CA GLU A 7 -51.30 -10.00 41.31
C GLU A 7 -51.37 -10.03 39.78
N GLU A 8 -52.32 -10.81 39.26
CA GLU A 8 -52.58 -10.91 37.82
C GLU A 8 -52.98 -9.55 37.21
N PHE A 9 -52.53 -9.31 35.97
CA PHE A 9 -52.84 -8.12 35.18
C PHE A 9 -54.33 -8.06 34.78
N SER A 10 -54.85 -6.86 34.55
CA SER A 10 -56.25 -6.66 34.14
C SER A 10 -56.50 -6.82 32.64
N GLN A 11 -55.49 -6.52 31.81
CA GLN A 11 -55.59 -6.55 30.35
C GLN A 11 -54.22 -6.70 29.68
N LEU A 12 -54.22 -7.07 28.40
CA LEU A 12 -53.02 -7.08 27.55
C LEU A 12 -53.11 -5.95 26.50
N PRO A 13 -51.97 -5.37 26.09
CA PRO A 13 -51.92 -4.38 25.02
C PRO A 13 -52.34 -4.96 23.65
N SER A 14 -52.97 -4.15 22.80
CA SER A 14 -53.34 -4.55 21.45
C SER A 14 -52.10 -4.64 20.55
N ILE A 15 -51.86 -5.81 19.98
CA ILE A 15 -50.81 -6.02 18.96
C ILE A 15 -51.04 -5.12 17.73
N THR A 16 -52.31 -4.82 17.40
CA THR A 16 -52.70 -3.96 16.27
C THR A 16 -52.68 -2.46 16.59
N GLY A 17 -52.39 -2.08 17.84
CA GLY A 17 -52.33 -0.68 18.26
C GLY A 17 -53.68 0.04 18.34
N LYS A 18 -54.79 -0.70 18.41
CA LYS A 18 -56.15 -0.11 18.54
C LYS A 18 -56.38 0.55 19.90
N ASP A 19 -55.58 0.21 20.90
CA ASP A 19 -55.61 0.77 22.24
C ASP A 19 -54.54 1.84 22.48
N VAL A 20 -53.86 2.31 21.43
CA VAL A 20 -52.81 3.33 21.52
C VAL A 20 -53.29 4.58 22.27
N ILE A 21 -54.54 5.03 22.08
CA ILE A 21 -55.08 6.19 22.81
C ILE A 21 -55.05 5.95 24.31
N TYR A 22 -55.51 4.78 24.76
CA TYR A 22 -55.54 4.41 26.17
C TYR A 22 -54.13 4.15 26.71
N LEU A 23 -53.25 3.57 25.89
CA LEU A 23 -51.85 3.39 26.23
C LEU A 23 -51.13 4.73 26.41
N GLU A 24 -51.45 5.75 25.60
CA GLU A 24 -50.89 7.11 25.71
C GLU A 24 -51.24 7.82 27.04
N GLU A 25 -52.26 7.37 27.77
CA GLU A 25 -52.53 7.85 29.14
C GLU A 25 -51.42 7.43 30.12
N TYR A 26 -50.76 6.30 29.86
CA TYR A 26 -49.73 5.72 30.73
C TYR A 26 -48.31 5.83 30.14
N ALA A 27 -48.21 5.86 28.81
CA ALA A 27 -46.96 5.83 28.04
C ALA A 27 -47.05 6.78 26.84
N LYS A 28 -46.54 8.01 26.97
CA LYS A 28 -46.39 8.87 25.80
C LYS A 28 -45.19 8.40 25.00
N LEU A 29 -45.40 8.08 23.71
CA LEU A 29 -44.27 7.91 22.81
C LEU A 29 -43.55 9.27 22.70
N PRO A 30 -42.25 9.33 22.97
CA PRO A 30 -41.47 10.57 23.03
C PRO A 30 -41.13 11.06 21.62
N ARG A 31 -42.18 11.41 20.88
CA ARG A 31 -42.16 11.91 19.49
C ARG A 31 -42.46 13.39 19.46
N ALA A 32 -42.02 14.13 20.49
CA ALA A 32 -42.41 15.51 20.69
C ALA A 32 -42.07 16.38 19.47
N ARG A 33 -40.99 16.06 18.75
CA ARG A 33 -40.64 16.74 17.51
C ARG A 33 -41.60 16.39 16.37
N THR A 34 -41.79 15.10 16.08
CA THR A 34 -42.72 14.67 15.02
C THR A 34 -44.13 15.20 15.28
N TYR A 35 -44.61 15.16 16.52
CA TYR A 35 -45.93 15.68 16.90
C TYR A 35 -46.02 17.19 16.64
N LYS A 36 -44.99 17.98 17.02
CA LYS A 36 -44.92 19.41 16.70
C LYS A 36 -44.88 19.68 15.19
N GLU A 37 -44.17 18.86 14.41
CA GLU A 37 -44.10 19.02 12.95
C GLU A 37 -45.45 18.67 12.28
N VAL A 38 -46.15 17.64 12.75
CA VAL A 38 -47.53 17.33 12.33
C VAL A 38 -48.49 18.47 12.70
N GLU A 39 -48.42 18.98 13.94
CA GLU A 39 -49.23 20.14 14.37
C GLU A 39 -48.94 21.39 13.53
N SER A 40 -47.67 21.65 13.21
CA SER A 40 -47.25 22.74 12.34
C SER A 40 -47.78 22.56 10.91
N PHE A 41 -47.83 21.33 10.41
CA PHE A 41 -48.47 21.01 9.14
C PHE A 41 -49.97 21.30 9.19
N LEU A 42 -50.69 20.89 10.24
CA LEU A 42 -52.12 21.16 10.42
C LEU A 42 -52.40 22.68 10.48
N GLU A 43 -51.61 23.44 11.23
CA GLU A 43 -51.64 24.91 11.27
C GLU A 43 -51.43 25.53 9.88
N GLY A 44 -50.44 25.03 9.13
CA GLY A 44 -50.16 25.48 7.77
C GLY A 44 -51.28 25.15 6.79
N ALA A 45 -51.86 23.95 6.90
CA ALA A 45 -53.00 23.49 6.11
C ALA A 45 -54.23 24.38 6.34
N ARG A 46 -54.54 24.70 7.61
CA ARG A 46 -55.65 25.59 7.99
C ARG A 46 -55.58 26.98 7.33
N LYS A 47 -54.36 27.50 7.14
CA LYS A 47 -54.09 28.83 6.55
C LYS A 47 -53.90 28.81 5.03
N SER A 48 -53.79 27.63 4.43
CA SER A 48 -53.50 27.46 3.00
C SER A 48 -54.76 27.60 2.15
N LYS A 49 -54.63 28.18 0.95
CA LYS A 49 -55.64 28.09 -0.12
C LYS A 49 -55.37 26.93 -1.09
N GLU A 50 -54.21 26.30 -0.98
CA GLU A 50 -53.78 25.16 -1.79
C GLU A 50 -53.83 23.87 -0.98
N VAL A 51 -53.91 22.73 -1.68
CA VAL A 51 -53.78 21.41 -1.07
C VAL A 51 -52.36 21.24 -0.54
N LYS A 52 -52.23 20.72 0.68
CA LYS A 52 -50.94 20.43 1.32
C LYS A 52 -50.82 18.92 1.52
N VAL A 53 -49.60 18.41 1.37
CA VAL A 53 -49.29 16.98 1.53
C VAL A 53 -48.12 16.82 2.49
N LEU A 54 -48.25 15.89 3.44
CA LEU A 54 -47.23 15.50 4.40
C LEU A 54 -46.94 14.00 4.27
N PHE A 55 -45.69 13.63 4.05
CA PHE A 55 -45.22 12.26 4.18
C PHE A 55 -44.71 12.01 5.60
N ILE A 56 -45.19 10.95 6.22
CA ILE A 56 -44.68 10.40 7.47
C ILE A 56 -43.90 9.15 7.12
N ILE A 57 -42.58 9.23 7.27
CA ILE A 57 -41.65 8.17 6.90
C ILE A 57 -41.30 7.40 8.18
N ALA A 58 -41.63 6.12 8.23
CA ALA A 58 -41.25 5.25 9.36
C ALA A 58 -41.21 3.78 8.96
N GLU A 59 -40.36 3.00 9.63
CA GLU A 59 -40.27 1.56 9.41
C GLU A 59 -41.50 0.80 9.96
N TRP A 60 -41.58 -0.50 9.66
CA TRP A 60 -42.64 -1.36 10.16
C TRP A 60 -42.59 -1.49 11.69
N GLY A 61 -43.74 -1.31 12.35
CA GLY A 61 -43.85 -1.43 13.80
C GLY A 61 -43.31 -0.23 14.59
N GLU A 62 -42.77 0.81 13.94
CA GLU A 62 -42.36 2.05 14.61
C GLU A 62 -43.53 2.88 15.13
N GLY A 63 -44.74 2.63 14.61
CA GLY A 63 -45.99 3.25 15.02
C GLY A 63 -46.44 4.41 14.14
N LYS A 64 -46.53 4.17 12.82
CA LYS A 64 -47.21 5.08 11.87
C LYS A 64 -48.69 5.23 12.24
N THR A 65 -49.36 4.10 12.43
CA THR A 65 -50.76 4.02 12.86
C THR A 65 -51.01 4.69 14.21
N SER A 66 -50.03 4.74 15.12
CA SER A 66 -50.19 5.46 16.39
C SER A 66 -50.27 6.98 16.24
N ILE A 67 -49.82 7.55 15.11
CA ILE A 67 -50.06 8.98 14.82
C ILE A 67 -51.53 9.21 14.51
N TYR A 68 -52.14 8.35 13.70
CA TYR A 68 -53.56 8.46 13.42
C TYR A 68 -54.39 8.15 14.66
N GLU A 69 -54.20 6.96 15.24
CA GLU A 69 -54.98 6.50 16.38
C GLU A 69 -54.73 7.36 17.63
N GLY A 70 -53.50 7.77 17.92
CA GLY A 70 -53.17 8.55 19.13
C GLY A 70 -53.27 10.08 18.95
N LEU A 71 -52.56 10.66 17.98
CA LEU A 71 -52.45 12.12 17.84
C LEU A 71 -53.63 12.74 17.07
N LEU A 72 -53.97 12.20 15.89
CA LEU A 72 -54.98 12.76 15.00
C LEU A 72 -56.44 12.42 15.39
N LYS A 73 -56.65 11.83 16.57
CA LYS A 73 -57.98 11.69 17.19
C LYS A 73 -58.20 12.63 18.37
N LYS A 74 -57.16 13.36 18.82
CA LYS A 74 -57.25 14.28 19.95
C LYS A 74 -57.98 15.57 19.59
N PRO A 75 -59.07 15.93 20.29
CA PRO A 75 -59.83 17.15 20.02
C PRO A 75 -58.98 18.43 20.03
N GLU A 76 -57.99 18.52 20.92
CA GLU A 76 -57.08 19.66 21.03
C GLU A 76 -56.15 19.83 19.81
N VAL A 77 -55.82 18.73 19.11
CA VAL A 77 -54.96 18.73 17.91
C VAL A 77 -55.79 18.98 16.66
N VAL A 78 -56.86 18.22 16.49
CA VAL A 78 -57.72 18.21 15.30
C VAL A 78 -58.64 19.43 15.25
N LYS A 79 -59.01 19.98 16.41
CA LYS A 79 -59.98 21.08 16.54
C LYS A 79 -61.29 20.71 15.85
N ASN A 80 -61.71 21.49 14.85
CA ASN A 80 -62.94 21.26 14.09
C ASN A 80 -62.68 20.55 12.74
N ASP A 81 -61.47 20.08 12.47
CA ASP A 81 -61.12 19.42 11.21
C ASP A 81 -61.65 17.97 11.18
N LEU A 82 -61.84 17.43 9.98
CA LEU A 82 -62.27 16.05 9.75
C LEU A 82 -61.08 15.24 9.22
N ILE A 83 -60.65 14.24 9.98
CA ILE A 83 -59.59 13.30 9.58
C ILE A 83 -60.26 12.00 9.11
N ILE A 84 -59.92 11.54 7.91
CA ILE A 84 -60.46 10.29 7.34
C ILE A 84 -59.30 9.31 7.12
N PRO A 85 -59.25 8.18 7.84
CA PRO A 85 -58.26 7.14 7.58
C PRO A 85 -58.62 6.39 6.31
N LEU A 86 -57.63 6.08 5.49
CA LEU A 86 -57.82 5.30 4.28
C LEU A 86 -56.59 4.43 4.04
N SER A 87 -56.79 3.11 3.90
CA SER A 87 -55.69 2.24 3.49
C SER A 87 -55.42 2.39 1.99
N THR A 88 -54.15 2.37 1.61
CA THR A 88 -53.75 2.51 0.21
C THR A 88 -54.29 1.36 -0.64
N SER A 89 -54.32 0.13 -0.11
CA SER A 89 -55.00 -1.03 -0.72
C SER A 89 -56.45 -0.77 -1.15
N ARG A 90 -57.25 -0.04 -0.35
CA ARG A 90 -58.63 0.32 -0.73
C ARG A 90 -58.67 1.31 -1.88
N LEU A 91 -57.79 2.31 -1.88
CA LEU A 91 -57.65 3.24 -2.99
C LEU A 91 -57.26 2.52 -4.29
N LEU A 92 -56.32 1.57 -4.21
CA LEU A 92 -55.89 0.74 -5.34
C LEU A 92 -57.05 -0.08 -5.91
N ASN A 93 -57.87 -0.69 -5.05
CA ASN A 93 -59.06 -1.43 -5.47
C ASN A 93 -60.07 -0.55 -6.21
N MET A 94 -60.31 0.68 -5.73
CA MET A 94 -61.18 1.64 -6.41
C MET A 94 -60.60 2.10 -7.75
N LEU A 95 -59.29 2.32 -7.82
CA LEU A 95 -58.60 2.66 -9.06
C LEU A 95 -58.74 1.54 -10.10
N LYS A 96 -58.47 0.29 -9.73
CA LYS A 96 -58.55 -0.87 -10.64
C LYS A 96 -59.98 -1.10 -11.14
N SER A 97 -60.95 -1.00 -10.24
CA SER A 97 -62.34 -1.35 -10.56
C SER A 97 -63.12 -0.21 -11.21
N HIS A 98 -62.79 1.06 -10.96
CA HIS A 98 -63.66 2.19 -11.30
C HIS A 98 -62.96 3.31 -12.09
N ALA A 99 -61.64 3.28 -12.32
CA ALA A 99 -60.94 4.37 -13.02
C ALA A 99 -61.47 4.64 -14.45
N GLN A 100 -62.07 3.65 -15.12
CA GLN A 100 -62.69 3.83 -16.44
C GLN A 100 -63.93 4.73 -16.40
N LYS A 101 -64.66 4.77 -15.26
CA LYS A 101 -65.87 5.60 -15.08
C LYS A 101 -65.58 7.11 -15.14
N PHE A 102 -64.32 7.50 -15.02
CA PHE A 102 -63.83 8.88 -15.03
C PHE A 102 -62.99 9.20 -16.28
N SER A 103 -63.12 8.40 -17.34
CA SER A 103 -62.38 8.59 -18.59
C SER A 103 -62.87 9.78 -19.44
N ASP A 104 -63.94 10.46 -19.01
CA ASP A 104 -64.49 11.68 -19.64
C ASP A 104 -63.60 12.93 -19.49
N THR A 105 -62.47 12.83 -18.78
CA THR A 105 -61.48 13.90 -18.62
C THR A 105 -60.05 13.40 -18.82
N GLY A 106 -59.21 14.22 -19.45
CA GLY A 106 -57.78 13.94 -19.64
C GLY A 106 -56.90 14.28 -18.43
N SER A 107 -57.41 15.00 -17.43
CA SER A 107 -56.61 15.41 -16.27
C SER A 107 -56.43 14.26 -15.28
N LEU A 108 -55.17 13.90 -15.03
CA LEU A 108 -54.82 12.86 -14.07
C LEU A 108 -55.29 13.21 -12.65
N GLY A 109 -55.11 14.47 -12.22
CA GLY A 109 -55.60 14.92 -10.92
C GLY A 109 -57.12 14.80 -10.74
N ILE A 110 -57.91 15.15 -11.76
CA ILE A 110 -59.37 15.02 -11.70
C ILE A 110 -59.78 13.55 -11.58
N ARG A 111 -59.17 12.66 -12.37
CA ARG A 111 -59.45 11.22 -12.33
C ARG A 111 -59.04 10.60 -11.00
N PHE A 112 -57.84 10.91 -10.53
CA PHE A 112 -57.32 10.44 -9.25
C PHE A 112 -58.20 10.90 -8.09
N PHE A 113 -58.58 12.18 -8.06
CA PHE A 113 -59.42 12.73 -7.00
C PHE A 113 -60.82 12.11 -6.98
N ALA A 114 -61.40 11.82 -8.15
CA ALA A 114 -62.69 11.12 -8.23
C ALA A 114 -62.61 9.69 -7.67
N CYS A 115 -61.54 8.95 -7.98
CA CYS A 115 -61.28 7.62 -7.39
C CYS A 115 -61.05 7.71 -5.87
N LEU A 116 -60.35 8.73 -5.41
CA LEU A 116 -60.15 8.99 -3.98
C LEU A 116 -61.47 9.27 -3.26
N LEU A 117 -62.38 10.05 -3.86
CA LEU A 117 -63.72 10.26 -3.32
C LEU A 117 -64.53 8.98 -3.23
N TYR A 118 -64.37 8.05 -4.18
CA TYR A 118 -64.98 6.71 -4.07
C TYR A 118 -64.41 5.90 -2.92
N ALA A 119 -63.10 5.96 -2.71
CA ALA A 119 -62.46 5.30 -1.59
C ALA A 119 -62.90 5.91 -0.23
N ILE A 120 -63.05 7.24 -0.17
CA ILE A 120 -63.60 7.94 0.99
C ILE A 120 -65.05 7.52 1.25
N LYS A 121 -65.88 7.48 0.19
CA LYS A 121 -67.27 7.03 0.29
C LYS A 121 -67.35 5.63 0.90
N ASP A 122 -66.53 4.70 0.41
CA ASP A 122 -66.47 3.32 0.92
C ASP A 122 -66.13 3.27 2.42
N VAL A 123 -65.14 4.05 2.87
CA VAL A 123 -64.78 4.12 4.30
C VAL A 123 -65.91 4.72 5.13
N ILE A 124 -66.55 5.80 4.67
CA ILE A 124 -67.63 6.46 5.41
C ILE A 124 -68.84 5.52 5.56
N GLU A 125 -69.26 4.87 4.48
CA GLU A 125 -70.45 4.02 4.47
C GLU A 125 -70.27 2.70 5.22
N ASN A 126 -69.04 2.15 5.24
CA ASN A 126 -68.79 0.83 5.82
C ASN A 126 -68.15 0.88 7.23
N ASP A 127 -67.24 1.82 7.49
CA ASP A 127 -66.47 1.84 8.74
C ASP A 127 -66.89 2.94 9.71
N LEU A 128 -67.37 4.09 9.21
CA LEU A 128 -67.61 5.29 10.01
C LEU A 128 -69.09 5.69 10.12
N VAL A 129 -70.01 4.90 9.58
CA VAL A 129 -71.44 5.25 9.41
C VAL A 129 -72.15 5.69 10.70
N ASN A 130 -71.70 5.21 11.86
CA ASN A 130 -72.29 5.49 13.17
C ASN A 130 -71.50 6.54 14.00
N VAL A 131 -70.54 7.23 13.38
CA VAL A 131 -69.64 8.18 14.05
C VAL A 131 -69.98 9.60 13.59
N GLU A 132 -70.25 10.54 14.49
CA GLU A 132 -70.47 11.95 14.11
C GLU A 132 -69.12 12.59 13.69
N PRO A 133 -69.05 13.39 12.61
CA PRO A 133 -70.12 13.85 11.71
C PRO A 133 -70.35 12.97 10.47
N PHE A 134 -69.75 11.78 10.39
CA PHE A 134 -69.83 10.89 9.23
C PHE A 134 -71.23 10.35 8.97
N ASP A 135 -72.04 10.17 10.01
CA ASP A 135 -73.47 9.81 9.95
C ASP A 135 -74.32 10.79 9.09
N LYS A 136 -73.88 12.05 8.99
CA LYS A 136 -74.53 13.12 8.21
C LYS A 136 -74.04 13.21 6.77
N ILE A 137 -72.94 12.54 6.41
CA ILE A 137 -72.32 12.61 5.08
C ILE A 137 -72.93 11.53 4.18
N LYS A 138 -73.62 11.94 3.11
CA LYS A 138 -74.21 11.02 2.12
C LYS A 138 -73.63 11.28 0.74
N MET A 139 -72.60 10.53 0.36
CA MET A 139 -71.92 10.72 -0.92
C MET A 139 -72.65 9.97 -2.05
N PRO A 140 -73.08 10.65 -3.13
CA PRO A 140 -73.71 9.96 -4.25
C PRO A 140 -72.70 9.12 -5.03
N SER A 141 -73.16 8.09 -5.74
CA SER A 141 -72.39 7.44 -6.81
C SER A 141 -72.42 8.28 -8.08
N LYS A 142 -71.39 8.16 -8.95
CA LYS A 142 -71.39 8.78 -10.28
C LYS A 142 -72.38 8.06 -11.20
N ASN A 143 -73.27 8.81 -11.84
CA ASN A 143 -74.14 8.29 -12.91
C ASN A 143 -73.35 8.15 -14.23
N GLU A 144 -73.77 7.26 -15.14
CA GLU A 144 -73.06 7.00 -16.40
C GLU A 144 -72.86 8.28 -17.24
N ASP A 145 -73.92 9.08 -17.41
CA ASP A 145 -73.91 10.31 -18.20
C ASP A 145 -73.43 11.57 -17.45
N GLU A 146 -73.10 11.45 -16.15
CA GLU A 146 -72.68 12.61 -15.36
C GLU A 146 -71.19 12.94 -15.61
N PRO A 147 -70.83 14.22 -15.88
CA PRO A 147 -69.41 14.61 -15.96
C PRO A 147 -68.68 14.41 -14.62
N THR A 148 -67.44 13.93 -14.66
CA THR A 148 -66.64 13.64 -13.45
C THR A 148 -66.48 14.84 -12.53
N MET A 149 -66.37 16.06 -13.08
CA MET A 149 -66.32 17.28 -12.27
C MET A 149 -67.60 17.54 -11.48
N VAL A 150 -68.77 17.20 -12.03
CA VAL A 150 -70.06 17.35 -11.32
C VAL A 150 -70.12 16.37 -10.15
N PHE A 151 -69.69 15.12 -10.37
CA PHE A 151 -69.55 14.12 -9.32
C PHE A 151 -68.62 14.61 -8.20
N ILE A 152 -67.42 15.12 -8.54
CA ILE A 152 -66.47 15.67 -7.55
C ILE A 152 -67.11 16.80 -6.72
N LEU A 153 -67.79 17.74 -7.37
CA LEU A 153 -68.44 18.86 -6.68
C LEU A 153 -69.57 18.39 -5.75
N LYS A 154 -70.34 17.38 -6.15
CA LYS A 154 -71.36 16.76 -5.31
C LYS A 154 -70.74 16.03 -4.10
N GLY A 155 -69.66 15.28 -4.32
CA GLY A 155 -68.91 14.61 -3.26
C GLY A 155 -68.33 15.58 -2.23
N LEU A 156 -67.62 16.61 -2.70
CA LEU A 156 -67.10 17.69 -1.84
C LEU A 156 -68.21 18.42 -1.09
N ARG A 157 -69.32 18.77 -1.77
CA ARG A 157 -70.46 19.41 -1.12
C ARG A 157 -71.05 18.53 -0.02
N SER A 158 -71.19 17.22 -0.27
CA SER A 158 -71.71 16.28 0.72
C SER A 158 -70.85 16.27 1.99
N ILE A 159 -69.54 16.07 1.85
CA ILE A 159 -68.60 16.05 2.99
C ILE A 159 -68.61 17.41 3.71
N LEU A 160 -68.42 18.51 2.99
CA LEU A 160 -68.23 19.82 3.58
C LEU A 160 -69.51 20.45 4.13
N SER A 161 -70.69 20.02 3.69
CA SER A 161 -71.98 20.47 4.24
C SER A 161 -72.25 19.97 5.65
N ALA A 162 -71.61 18.87 6.04
CA ALA A 162 -71.66 18.33 7.39
C ALA A 162 -70.66 19.03 8.34
N LEU A 163 -69.85 19.96 7.85
CA LEU A 163 -68.74 20.59 8.58
C LEU A 163 -68.89 22.12 8.65
N ASN A 164 -68.25 22.74 9.64
CA ASN A 164 -68.19 24.20 9.76
C ASN A 164 -67.39 24.83 8.59
N ALA A 165 -67.61 26.11 8.30
CA ALA A 165 -67.00 26.79 7.14
C ALA A 165 -65.46 26.77 7.17
N ASP A 166 -64.86 26.83 8.36
CA ASP A 166 -63.41 26.87 8.56
C ASP A 166 -62.77 25.47 8.66
N SER A 167 -63.57 24.42 8.82
CA SER A 167 -63.09 23.03 8.98
C SER A 167 -62.38 22.54 7.72
N LYS A 168 -61.30 21.79 7.89
CA LYS A 168 -60.55 21.13 6.81
C LYS A 168 -60.87 19.63 6.78
N VAL A 169 -60.80 19.03 5.60
CA VAL A 169 -60.83 17.58 5.41
C VAL A 169 -59.42 17.11 5.13
N ILE A 170 -58.96 16.14 5.90
CA ILE A 170 -57.60 15.62 5.83
C ILE A 170 -57.69 14.12 5.66
N ILE A 171 -57.13 13.61 4.57
CA ILE A 171 -57.07 12.17 4.32
C ILE A 171 -55.76 11.62 4.86
N PHE A 172 -55.82 10.63 5.74
CA PHE A 172 -54.66 9.89 6.22
C PHE A 172 -54.54 8.59 5.42
N LEU A 173 -53.63 8.56 4.45
CA LEU A 173 -53.31 7.38 3.66
C LEU A 173 -52.28 6.52 4.40
N ASP A 174 -52.68 5.35 4.89
CA ASP A 174 -51.76 4.39 5.52
C ASP A 174 -51.24 3.36 4.50
N GLU A 175 -50.10 2.74 4.82
CA GLU A 175 -49.47 1.66 4.02
C GLU A 175 -49.21 2.07 2.55
N PHE A 176 -48.69 3.29 2.34
CA PHE A 176 -48.48 3.79 0.98
C PHE A 176 -47.43 2.99 0.18
N GLU A 177 -46.61 2.20 0.86
CA GLU A 177 -45.72 1.21 0.23
C GLU A 177 -46.44 0.21 -0.68
N ASP A 178 -47.74 -0.08 -0.45
CA ASP A 178 -48.54 -1.00 -1.26
C ASP A 178 -48.55 -0.65 -2.76
N ILE A 179 -48.33 0.63 -3.10
CA ILE A 179 -48.29 1.04 -4.51
C ILE A 179 -47.11 0.42 -5.26
N LEU A 180 -46.05 0.00 -4.55
CA LEU A 180 -44.87 -0.59 -5.18
C LEU A 180 -45.13 -1.97 -5.77
N ASP A 181 -46.16 -2.67 -5.27
CA ASP A 181 -46.56 -3.98 -5.78
C ASP A 181 -47.40 -3.87 -7.07
N GLU A 182 -47.71 -2.65 -7.49
CA GLU A 182 -48.52 -2.37 -8.67
C GLU A 182 -47.69 -2.10 -9.93
N PRO A 183 -48.25 -2.27 -11.14
CA PRO A 183 -47.57 -1.90 -12.39
C PRO A 183 -47.14 -0.44 -12.42
N SER A 184 -46.01 -0.14 -13.07
CA SER A 184 -45.44 1.22 -13.17
C SER A 184 -46.41 2.27 -13.72
N THR A 185 -47.35 1.86 -14.57
CA THR A 185 -48.42 2.72 -15.11
C THR A 185 -49.38 3.19 -14.02
N LEU A 186 -49.75 2.32 -13.08
CA LEU A 186 -50.62 2.66 -11.95
C LEU A 186 -49.88 3.48 -10.90
N GLN A 187 -48.60 3.16 -10.64
CA GLN A 187 -47.73 3.99 -9.79
C GLN A 187 -47.65 5.42 -10.34
N SER A 188 -47.37 5.57 -11.63
CA SER A 188 -47.29 6.87 -12.31
C SER A 188 -48.62 7.62 -12.26
N PHE A 189 -49.74 6.92 -12.40
CA PHE A 189 -51.08 7.51 -12.30
C PHE A 189 -51.33 8.10 -10.91
N ILE A 190 -50.96 7.39 -9.84
CA ILE A 190 -51.16 7.84 -8.46
C ILE A 190 -50.25 9.02 -8.15
N ILE A 191 -48.94 8.90 -8.42
CA ILE A 191 -47.96 9.97 -8.16
C ILE A 191 -48.30 11.23 -8.96
N GLY A 192 -48.57 11.09 -10.27
CA GLY A 192 -48.99 12.21 -11.12
C GLY A 192 -50.33 12.81 -10.69
N GLY A 193 -51.28 11.97 -10.25
CA GLY A 193 -52.57 12.39 -9.71
C GLY A 193 -52.44 13.25 -8.45
N ILE A 194 -51.59 12.84 -7.49
CA ILE A 194 -51.32 13.63 -6.28
C ILE A 194 -50.67 14.96 -6.64
N VAL A 195 -49.69 14.96 -7.57
CA VAL A 195 -49.02 16.17 -8.05
C VAL A 195 -50.01 17.16 -8.67
N ASP A 196 -50.92 16.68 -9.50
CA ASP A 196 -51.97 17.50 -10.11
C ASP A 196 -52.95 18.05 -9.07
N VAL A 197 -53.34 17.26 -8.07
CA VAL A 197 -54.18 17.72 -6.96
C VAL A 197 -53.49 18.82 -6.16
N ILE A 198 -52.19 18.71 -5.89
CA ILE A 198 -51.40 19.79 -5.26
C ILE A 198 -51.38 21.04 -6.13
N ASN A 199 -51.28 20.90 -7.47
CA ASN A 199 -51.36 22.01 -8.42
C ASN A 199 -52.77 22.63 -8.55
N GLY A 200 -53.74 22.11 -7.80
CA GLY A 200 -55.12 22.55 -7.83
C GLY A 200 -55.88 22.03 -9.04
N TYR A 201 -55.67 20.78 -9.43
CA TYR A 201 -56.53 20.05 -10.37
C TYR A 201 -57.24 18.91 -9.63
N PRO A 202 -58.55 19.02 -9.36
CA PRO A 202 -59.49 20.02 -9.90
C PRO A 202 -59.35 21.44 -9.30
N ARG A 203 -59.62 22.47 -10.13
CA ARG A 203 -59.49 23.91 -9.77
C ARG A 203 -60.32 24.34 -8.56
N CYS A 204 -61.40 23.63 -8.26
CA CYS A 204 -62.20 23.89 -7.08
C CYS A 204 -61.43 23.70 -5.76
N LEU A 205 -60.33 22.95 -5.75
CA LEU A 205 -59.49 22.74 -4.55
C LEU A 205 -58.57 23.92 -4.23
N CYS A 206 -58.35 24.84 -5.19
CA CYS A 206 -57.55 26.05 -4.98
C CYS A 206 -58.33 27.36 -5.24
N GLN A 207 -59.55 27.28 -5.77
CA GLN A 207 -60.40 28.42 -6.09
C GLN A 207 -61.84 28.21 -5.61
N GLY A 208 -62.48 29.29 -5.18
CA GLY A 208 -63.88 29.28 -4.71
C GLY A 208 -64.04 28.72 -3.29
N ASN A 209 -65.26 28.27 -2.97
CA ASN A 209 -65.66 27.92 -1.60
C ASN A 209 -65.02 26.64 -1.04
N TYR A 210 -64.33 25.86 -1.88
CA TYR A 210 -63.65 24.63 -1.48
C TYR A 210 -62.11 24.79 -1.44
N ALA A 211 -61.62 25.99 -1.76
CA ALA A 211 -60.19 26.29 -1.80
C ALA A 211 -59.52 26.03 -0.45
N GLY A 212 -58.47 25.21 -0.43
CA GLY A 212 -57.71 24.91 0.78
C GLY A 212 -58.54 24.27 1.88
N ARG A 213 -59.59 23.51 1.52
CA ARG A 213 -60.38 22.71 2.47
C ARG A 213 -60.03 21.23 2.46
N PHE A 214 -59.08 20.80 1.64
CA PHE A 214 -58.68 19.40 1.47
C PHE A 214 -57.16 19.25 1.52
N HIS A 215 -56.67 18.31 2.33
CA HIS A 215 -55.23 18.02 2.50
C HIS A 215 -54.99 16.52 2.66
N ILE A 216 -53.73 16.07 2.53
CA ILE A 216 -53.37 14.65 2.58
C ILE A 216 -52.18 14.45 3.52
N ILE A 217 -52.25 13.43 4.37
CA ILE A 217 -51.12 12.90 5.13
C ILE A 217 -50.90 11.48 4.63
N ILE A 218 -49.66 11.11 4.31
CA ILE A 218 -49.30 9.83 3.70
C ILE A 218 -48.26 9.14 4.59
N ALA A 219 -48.58 7.96 5.12
CA ALA A 219 -47.67 7.15 5.89
C ALA A 219 -46.99 6.12 4.99
N VAL A 220 -45.66 6.07 5.02
CA VAL A 220 -44.86 5.26 4.10
C VAL A 220 -43.58 4.75 4.75
N THR A 221 -43.06 3.61 4.29
CA THR A 221 -41.75 3.09 4.73
C THR A 221 -40.58 3.82 4.06
N PRO A 222 -39.41 3.95 4.71
CA PRO A 222 -38.23 4.59 4.11
C PRO A 222 -37.80 3.97 2.77
N PRO A 223 -37.74 2.62 2.61
CA PRO A 223 -37.42 2.01 1.32
C PRO A 223 -38.42 2.39 0.23
N ALA A 224 -39.71 2.43 0.57
CA ALA A 224 -40.74 2.78 -0.40
C ALA A 224 -40.69 4.25 -0.79
N TYR A 225 -40.56 5.15 0.19
CA TYR A 225 -40.36 6.57 -0.07
C TYR A 225 -39.15 6.81 -0.98
N GLN A 226 -38.03 6.16 -0.70
CA GLN A 226 -36.83 6.30 -1.52
C GLN A 226 -37.07 5.81 -2.96
N ARG A 227 -37.64 4.61 -3.13
CA ARG A 227 -37.90 4.04 -4.46
C ARG A 227 -38.84 4.91 -5.29
N LEU A 228 -39.89 5.44 -4.66
CA LEU A 228 -40.84 6.36 -5.28
C LEU A 228 -40.20 7.70 -5.63
N SER A 229 -39.29 8.20 -4.79
CA SER A 229 -38.56 9.45 -5.04
C SER A 229 -37.50 9.36 -6.15
N THR A 230 -36.89 8.18 -6.33
CA THR A 230 -35.83 7.94 -7.33
C THR A 230 -36.35 7.47 -8.69
N ALA A 231 -37.61 7.03 -8.78
CA ALA A 231 -38.20 6.64 -10.04
C ALA A 231 -38.13 7.81 -11.03
N THR A 232 -37.61 7.57 -12.24
CA THR A 232 -37.38 8.56 -13.31
C THR A 232 -38.69 9.06 -13.93
N LEU A 233 -39.52 9.69 -13.12
CA LEU A 233 -40.74 10.40 -13.51
C LEU A 233 -40.52 11.86 -13.12
N THR A 234 -40.62 12.77 -14.09
CA THR A 234 -40.54 14.23 -13.86
C THR A 234 -41.46 14.71 -12.72
N ASP A 235 -42.56 14.01 -12.48
CA ASP A 235 -43.52 14.32 -11.42
C ASP A 235 -43.14 13.77 -10.05
N ALA A 236 -42.35 12.69 -9.97
CA ALA A 236 -41.78 12.19 -8.71
C ALA A 236 -40.80 13.22 -8.12
N GLY A 237 -39.89 13.76 -8.93
CA GLY A 237 -38.97 14.83 -8.50
C GLY A 237 -39.70 16.10 -8.02
N ARG A 238 -40.86 16.42 -8.62
CA ARG A 238 -41.70 17.56 -8.21
C ARG A 238 -42.41 17.32 -6.88
N LEU A 239 -42.98 16.13 -6.68
CA LEU A 239 -43.70 15.76 -5.46
C LEU A 239 -42.75 15.76 -4.25
N PHE A 240 -41.68 14.98 -4.35
CA PHE A 240 -40.77 14.67 -3.25
C PHE A 240 -39.70 15.75 -2.99
N GLY A 241 -39.39 16.60 -3.97
CA GLY A 241 -38.32 17.60 -3.87
C GLY A 241 -38.75 19.03 -3.53
N GLN A 242 -40.01 19.42 -3.81
CA GLN A 242 -40.44 20.83 -3.68
C GLN A 242 -41.84 21.04 -3.08
N ARG A 243 -42.72 20.02 -3.09
CA ARG A 243 -44.17 20.24 -2.93
C ARG A 243 -44.79 19.55 -1.71
N ALA A 244 -44.30 18.38 -1.34
CA ALA A 244 -44.72 17.69 -0.13
C ALA A 244 -43.69 17.89 1.00
N GLN A 245 -44.18 18.06 2.22
CA GLN A 245 -43.33 17.98 3.41
C GLN A 245 -43.07 16.50 3.73
N ALA A 246 -41.91 16.18 4.29
CA ALA A 246 -41.58 14.84 4.73
C ALA A 246 -41.01 14.90 6.14
N ILE A 247 -41.52 14.06 7.03
CA ILE A 247 -41.07 13.94 8.41
C ILE A 247 -40.73 12.48 8.70
N GLU A 248 -39.58 12.24 9.32
CA GLU A 248 -39.16 10.91 9.73
C GLU A 248 -39.55 10.68 11.20
N LEU A 249 -40.08 9.51 11.49
CA LEU A 249 -40.51 9.16 12.84
C LEU A 249 -39.29 8.85 13.72
N GLU A 250 -39.23 9.47 14.90
CA GLU A 250 -38.11 9.27 15.83
C GLU A 250 -38.10 7.83 16.37
N LYS A 251 -36.94 7.15 16.24
CA LYS A 251 -36.69 5.85 16.88
C LYS A 251 -36.58 6.01 18.39
N LEU A 252 -37.04 5.00 19.15
CA LEU A 252 -36.90 5.01 20.61
C LEU A 252 -35.43 4.82 21.00
N ASP A 253 -34.87 5.81 21.69
CA ASP A 253 -33.62 5.62 22.42
C ASP A 253 -33.84 4.79 23.70
N ARG A 254 -32.76 4.46 24.42
CA ARG A 254 -32.83 3.62 25.63
C ARG A 254 -33.80 4.19 26.67
N LYS A 255 -33.72 5.49 26.98
CA LYS A 255 -34.58 6.14 27.97
C LYS A 255 -36.05 6.04 27.57
N ASN A 256 -36.31 6.43 26.34
CA ASN A 256 -37.64 6.45 25.73
C ASN A 256 -38.25 5.04 25.68
N ALA A 257 -37.43 4.02 25.40
CA ALA A 257 -37.85 2.63 25.45
C ALA A 257 -38.19 2.17 26.87
N TYR A 258 -37.41 2.57 27.89
CA TYR A 258 -37.71 2.22 29.28
C TYR A 258 -39.02 2.83 29.76
N GLU A 259 -39.22 4.11 29.48
CA GLU A 259 -40.47 4.82 29.78
C GLU A 259 -41.66 4.18 29.06
N PHE A 260 -41.49 3.80 27.80
CA PHE A 260 -42.53 3.10 27.03
C PHE A 260 -42.84 1.71 27.61
N ILE A 261 -41.83 0.89 27.92
CA ILE A 261 -42.01 -0.43 28.57
C ILE A 261 -42.75 -0.26 29.90
N LEU A 262 -42.36 0.71 30.73
CA LEU A 262 -43.00 0.97 32.01
C LEU A 262 -44.46 1.38 31.84
N GLY A 263 -44.75 2.25 30.87
CA GLY A 263 -46.11 2.67 30.58
C GLY A 263 -46.99 1.53 30.04
N VAL A 264 -46.44 0.63 29.21
CA VAL A 264 -47.13 -0.61 28.79
C VAL A 264 -47.46 -1.48 30.01
N ILE A 265 -46.53 -1.66 30.94
CA ILE A 265 -46.77 -2.42 32.17
C ILE A 265 -47.83 -1.72 33.04
N LYS A 266 -47.75 -0.40 33.22
CA LYS A 266 -48.78 0.35 33.97
C LYS A 266 -50.16 0.18 33.34
N TYR A 267 -50.26 0.23 32.02
CA TYR A 267 -51.50 0.00 31.28
C TYR A 267 -52.08 -1.41 31.52
N MET A 268 -51.25 -2.44 31.55
CA MET A 268 -51.68 -3.82 31.84
C MET A 268 -52.31 -3.98 33.22
N TRP A 269 -51.89 -3.16 34.20
CA TRP A 269 -52.43 -3.11 35.57
C TRP A 269 -53.39 -1.93 35.82
N ALA A 270 -53.88 -1.26 34.77
CA ALA A 270 -54.76 -0.08 34.89
C ALA A 270 -54.24 0.98 35.88
N GLY A 271 -52.93 1.24 35.85
CA GLY A 271 -52.21 2.17 36.72
C GLY A 271 -51.90 1.65 38.12
N LYS A 272 -52.44 0.50 38.55
CA LYS A 272 -52.28 -0.04 39.91
C LYS A 272 -51.07 -0.97 40.04
N LEU A 273 -49.89 -0.49 39.62
CA LEU A 273 -48.66 -1.27 39.68
C LEU A 273 -48.02 -1.17 41.08
N THR A 274 -48.03 -2.25 41.85
CA THR A 274 -47.40 -2.30 43.19
C THR A 274 -45.90 -2.59 43.13
N ARG A 275 -45.46 -3.39 42.15
CA ARG A 275 -44.06 -3.74 41.88
C ARG A 275 -43.92 -4.12 40.41
N LEU A 276 -42.72 -3.98 39.86
CA LEU A 276 -42.40 -4.48 38.52
C LEU A 276 -42.57 -6.01 38.46
N PRO A 277 -43.03 -6.57 37.32
CA PRO A 277 -43.09 -8.02 37.10
C PRO A 277 -41.71 -8.67 36.88
N PHE A 278 -40.63 -7.90 37.02
CA PHE A 278 -39.25 -8.31 36.81
C PHE A 278 -38.45 -8.15 38.10
N CYS A 279 -37.58 -9.10 38.42
CA CYS A 279 -36.72 -9.01 39.61
C CYS A 279 -35.68 -7.88 39.51
N LYS A 280 -35.35 -7.42 38.30
CA LYS A 280 -34.33 -6.41 38.03
C LYS A 280 -34.80 -5.40 36.97
N SER A 281 -34.51 -4.12 37.20
CA SER A 281 -34.73 -3.03 36.24
C SER A 281 -33.95 -3.24 34.93
N GLY A 282 -32.74 -3.81 35.00
CA GLY A 282 -31.91 -4.03 33.80
C GLY A 282 -32.49 -5.00 32.76
N ILE A 283 -33.52 -5.77 33.09
CA ILE A 283 -34.30 -6.55 32.10
C ILE A 283 -34.94 -5.63 31.05
N PHE A 284 -35.27 -4.39 31.40
CA PHE A 284 -35.74 -3.39 30.43
C PHE A 284 -34.69 -3.14 29.34
N ASN A 285 -33.40 -3.16 29.69
CA ASN A 285 -32.34 -3.04 28.69
C ASN A 285 -32.30 -4.27 27.78
N ALA A 286 -32.46 -5.47 28.32
CA ALA A 286 -32.50 -6.69 27.52
C ALA A 286 -33.67 -6.67 26.53
N ILE A 287 -34.86 -6.22 26.95
CA ILE A 287 -36.02 -6.03 26.07
C ILE A 287 -35.69 -4.99 24.99
N TYR A 288 -35.11 -3.85 25.36
CA TYR A 288 -34.70 -2.82 24.41
C TYR A 288 -33.71 -3.36 23.36
N LEU A 289 -32.66 -4.07 23.78
CA LEU A 289 -31.68 -4.69 22.88
C LEU A 289 -32.32 -5.74 21.98
N ALA A 290 -33.14 -6.64 22.55
CA ALA A 290 -33.78 -7.72 21.82
C ALA A 290 -34.78 -7.26 20.74
N THR A 291 -35.30 -6.04 20.89
CA THR A 291 -36.28 -5.42 19.99
C THR A 291 -35.71 -4.28 19.18
N MET A 292 -34.45 -3.91 19.44
CA MET A 292 -33.75 -2.77 18.87
C MET A 292 -34.53 -1.44 19.01
N GLY A 293 -35.37 -1.32 20.05
CA GLY A 293 -36.22 -0.16 20.28
C GLY A 293 -37.49 -0.09 19.42
N ASN A 294 -37.86 -1.15 18.70
CA ASN A 294 -39.10 -1.18 17.93
C ASN A 294 -40.33 -1.33 18.85
N PRO A 295 -41.26 -0.35 18.92
CA PRO A 295 -42.40 -0.36 19.85
C PRO A 295 -43.29 -1.60 19.73
N ARG A 296 -43.61 -2.04 18.51
CA ARG A 296 -44.43 -3.25 18.29
C ARG A 296 -43.72 -4.49 18.81
N ALA A 297 -42.42 -4.62 18.54
CA ALA A 297 -41.64 -5.75 19.05
C ALA A 297 -41.51 -5.72 20.59
N ILE A 298 -41.36 -4.53 21.20
CA ILE A 298 -41.38 -4.35 22.67
C ILE A 298 -42.68 -4.91 23.27
N VAL A 299 -43.82 -4.50 22.73
CA VAL A 299 -45.13 -4.97 23.19
C VAL A 299 -45.23 -6.50 23.09
N ASN A 300 -44.84 -7.08 21.95
CA ASN A 300 -44.85 -8.54 21.74
C ASN A 300 -43.96 -9.30 22.73
N VAL A 301 -42.76 -8.77 23.05
CA VAL A 301 -41.84 -9.39 24.01
C VAL A 301 -42.40 -9.33 25.42
N ILE A 302 -42.96 -8.19 25.83
CA ILE A 302 -43.59 -8.04 27.16
C ILE A 302 -44.78 -8.99 27.30
N GLU A 303 -45.66 -9.04 26.30
CA GLU A 303 -46.82 -9.93 26.28
C GLU A 303 -46.39 -11.40 26.44
N LEU A 304 -45.35 -11.82 25.71
CA LEU A 304 -44.80 -13.17 25.78
C LEU A 304 -44.25 -13.49 27.18
N LEU A 305 -43.45 -12.58 27.74
CA LEU A 305 -42.85 -12.72 29.08
C LEU A 305 -43.91 -12.87 30.17
N ILE A 306 -44.90 -11.96 30.19
CA ILE A 306 -45.93 -11.94 31.24
C ILE A 306 -46.91 -13.11 31.10
N THR A 307 -47.28 -13.49 29.87
CA THR A 307 -48.18 -14.64 29.63
C THR A 307 -47.55 -15.95 30.07
N GLN A 308 -46.24 -16.14 29.81
CA GLN A 308 -45.52 -17.31 30.30
C GLN A 308 -45.37 -17.28 31.82
N ALA A 309 -45.02 -16.14 32.42
CA ALA A 309 -44.91 -15.99 33.86
C ALA A 309 -46.21 -16.29 34.62
N LYS A 310 -47.37 -16.01 34.03
CA LYS A 310 -48.69 -16.42 34.54
C LYS A 310 -48.89 -17.94 34.52
N THR A 311 -48.41 -18.61 33.49
CA THR A 311 -48.61 -20.06 33.30
C THR A 311 -47.91 -20.89 34.39
N TYR A 312 -46.80 -20.38 34.92
CA TYR A 312 -46.03 -21.00 36.00
C TYR A 312 -46.41 -20.50 37.41
N ALA A 313 -47.52 -19.77 37.55
CA ALA A 313 -47.95 -19.17 38.82
C ALA A 313 -49.28 -19.76 39.34
N PRO A 314 -49.54 -19.66 40.66
CA PRO A 314 -50.86 -19.96 41.22
C PRO A 314 -51.97 -19.13 40.56
N LYS A 315 -53.21 -19.65 40.58
CA LYS A 315 -54.37 -18.96 40.00
C LYS A 315 -54.52 -17.53 40.56
N GLY A 316 -54.67 -16.54 39.67
CA GLY A 316 -54.80 -15.12 40.05
C GLY A 316 -53.47 -14.42 40.31
N LYS A 317 -52.33 -15.09 40.11
CA LYS A 317 -50.98 -14.55 40.31
C LYS A 317 -50.13 -14.65 39.05
N ILE A 318 -49.04 -13.90 39.03
CA ILE A 318 -47.93 -14.08 38.09
C ILE A 318 -46.62 -14.26 38.85
N LYS A 319 -45.71 -15.08 38.33
CA LYS A 319 -44.35 -15.23 38.89
C LYS A 319 -43.51 -14.00 38.54
N LEU A 320 -42.72 -13.49 39.47
CA LEU A 320 -41.70 -12.49 39.17
C LEU A 320 -40.62 -13.11 38.28
N ILE A 321 -40.36 -12.47 37.14
CA ILE A 321 -39.43 -12.97 36.12
C ILE A 321 -38.01 -12.64 36.54
N ASN A 322 -37.22 -13.68 36.79
CA ASN A 322 -35.78 -13.59 37.07
C ASN A 322 -34.94 -13.79 35.78
N PRO A 323 -33.60 -13.62 35.82
CA PRO A 323 -32.73 -13.82 34.66
C PRO A 323 -32.91 -15.17 33.94
N SER A 324 -33.00 -16.27 34.67
CA SER A 324 -33.18 -17.62 34.10
C SER A 324 -34.56 -17.79 33.44
N ASP A 325 -35.61 -17.22 34.04
CA ASP A 325 -36.95 -17.19 33.43
C ASP A 325 -36.93 -16.39 32.12
N PHE A 326 -36.25 -15.23 32.09
CA PHE A 326 -36.12 -14.40 30.88
C PHE A 326 -35.44 -15.15 29.73
N ILE A 327 -34.28 -15.77 30.01
CA ILE A 327 -33.53 -16.51 28.98
C ILE A 327 -34.34 -17.71 28.49
N SER A 328 -34.93 -18.50 29.39
CA SER A 328 -35.69 -19.70 29.01
C SER A 328 -36.95 -19.39 28.19
N ILE A 329 -37.67 -18.31 28.50
CA ILE A 329 -38.89 -17.91 27.78
C ILE A 329 -38.56 -17.43 26.35
N LEU A 330 -37.50 -16.64 26.20
CA LEU A 330 -37.20 -15.93 24.95
C LEU A 330 -36.22 -16.67 24.03
N SER A 331 -35.49 -17.66 24.54
CA SER A 331 -34.53 -18.45 23.75
C SER A 331 -35.19 -19.14 22.56
N GLY A 332 -34.70 -18.84 21.36
CA GLY A 332 -35.18 -19.42 20.09
C GLY A 332 -36.51 -18.84 19.59
N LYS A 333 -37.08 -17.85 20.29
CA LYS A 333 -38.27 -17.12 19.83
C LYS A 333 -37.89 -16.07 18.79
N LYS A 334 -38.82 -15.75 17.90
CA LYS A 334 -38.65 -14.75 16.84
C LYS A 334 -39.63 -13.59 17.00
N VAL A 335 -39.19 -12.40 16.62
CA VAL A 335 -40.01 -11.19 16.53
C VAL A 335 -39.73 -10.49 15.20
N LYS A 336 -40.75 -9.83 14.64
CA LYS A 336 -40.56 -8.94 13.49
C LYS A 336 -40.07 -7.58 13.97
N VAL A 337 -38.89 -7.19 13.51
CA VAL A 337 -38.25 -5.92 13.85
C VAL A 337 -37.95 -5.20 12.53
N TYR A 338 -38.62 -4.07 12.32
CA TYR A 338 -38.51 -3.25 11.11
C TYR A 338 -38.83 -3.96 9.78
N GLY A 339 -39.53 -5.09 9.81
CA GLY A 339 -39.94 -5.85 8.62
C GLY A 339 -39.33 -7.25 8.55
N GLY A 340 -38.12 -7.42 9.10
CA GLY A 340 -37.41 -8.69 9.14
C GLY A 340 -37.70 -9.53 10.38
N ASP A 341 -37.64 -10.86 10.24
CA ASP A 341 -37.76 -11.82 11.35
C ASP A 341 -36.41 -11.98 12.06
N VAL A 342 -36.39 -11.72 13.36
CA VAL A 342 -35.18 -11.70 14.17
C VAL A 342 -35.35 -12.62 15.39
N ASN A 343 -34.34 -13.43 15.70
CA ASN A 343 -34.35 -14.19 16.95
C ASN A 343 -34.14 -13.23 18.12
N ILE A 344 -35.01 -13.30 19.13
CA ILE A 344 -34.91 -12.50 20.36
C ILE A 344 -33.63 -12.85 21.11
N LEU A 345 -33.41 -14.16 21.31
CA LEU A 345 -32.21 -14.75 21.89
C LEU A 345 -31.79 -15.98 21.08
N ALA A 346 -30.52 -16.04 20.71
CA ALA A 346 -29.98 -17.14 19.91
C ALA A 346 -29.80 -18.43 20.74
N LYS A 347 -30.75 -19.37 20.58
CA LYS A 347 -30.76 -20.66 21.31
C LYS A 347 -29.50 -21.48 21.10
N ASP A 348 -29.03 -21.58 19.86
CA ASP A 348 -27.86 -22.41 19.53
C ASP A 348 -26.58 -21.84 20.14
N SER A 349 -26.41 -20.51 20.09
CA SER A 349 -25.28 -19.81 20.73
C SER A 349 -25.28 -20.01 22.25
N LEU A 350 -26.44 -19.93 22.89
CA LEU A 350 -26.59 -20.22 24.33
C LEU A 350 -26.17 -21.66 24.64
N GLY A 351 -26.59 -22.62 23.83
CA GLY A 351 -26.20 -24.03 23.98
C GLY A 351 -24.67 -24.24 23.90
N LEU A 352 -23.99 -23.54 22.98
CA LEU A 352 -22.53 -23.58 22.89
C LEU A 352 -21.85 -22.97 24.12
N LEU A 353 -22.30 -21.81 24.59
CA LEU A 353 -21.77 -21.17 25.79
C LEU A 353 -21.94 -22.09 27.01
N TYR A 354 -23.15 -22.63 27.20
CA TYR A 354 -23.48 -23.44 28.37
C TYR A 354 -22.66 -24.72 28.42
N LYS A 355 -22.48 -25.38 27.26
CA LYS A 355 -21.63 -26.57 27.14
C LYS A 355 -20.17 -26.29 27.49
N GLU A 356 -19.64 -25.15 27.07
CA GLU A 356 -18.25 -24.78 27.37
C GLU A 356 -18.08 -24.40 28.85
N ILE A 357 -19.02 -23.65 29.43
CA ILE A 357 -19.06 -23.35 30.87
C ILE A 357 -19.12 -24.66 31.67
N GLU A 358 -19.99 -25.59 31.28
CA GLU A 358 -20.11 -26.90 31.94
C GLU A 358 -18.78 -27.67 31.92
N THR A 359 -18.11 -27.67 30.77
CA THR A 359 -16.81 -28.34 30.61
C THR A 359 -15.76 -27.72 31.53
N LYS A 360 -15.61 -26.39 31.53
CA LYS A 360 -14.63 -25.69 32.36
C LYS A 360 -14.92 -25.78 33.86
N CYS A 361 -16.19 -25.71 34.25
CA CYS A 361 -16.58 -25.92 35.65
C CYS A 361 -16.25 -27.33 36.12
N LYS A 362 -16.45 -28.36 35.29
CA LYS A 362 -16.04 -29.74 35.60
C LYS A 362 -14.52 -29.85 35.76
N ASP A 363 -13.76 -29.25 34.85
CA ASP A 363 -12.28 -29.28 34.90
C ASP A 363 -11.73 -28.62 36.17
N GLN A 364 -12.34 -27.51 36.60
CA GLN A 364 -11.93 -26.76 37.80
C GLN A 364 -12.66 -27.19 39.09
N ARG A 365 -13.54 -28.19 39.02
CA ARG A 365 -14.36 -28.70 40.15
C ARG A 365 -15.22 -27.62 40.84
N LEU A 366 -15.80 -26.72 40.05
CA LEU A 366 -16.66 -25.65 40.52
C LEU A 366 -18.14 -25.96 40.23
N ASP A 367 -19.06 -25.36 41.00
CA ASP A 367 -20.50 -25.55 40.79
C ASP A 367 -20.95 -24.89 39.47
N PHE A 368 -21.38 -25.73 38.53
CA PHE A 368 -21.88 -25.32 37.23
C PHE A 368 -23.13 -24.43 37.33
N ASN A 369 -24.06 -24.72 38.23
CA ASN A 369 -25.32 -23.97 38.32
C ASN A 369 -25.09 -22.54 38.80
N LYS A 370 -24.16 -22.35 39.75
CA LYS A 370 -23.76 -21.00 40.18
C LYS A 370 -23.10 -20.20 39.05
N CYS A 371 -22.20 -20.83 38.29
CA CYS A 371 -21.55 -20.19 37.15
C CYS A 371 -22.55 -19.86 36.03
N LEU A 372 -23.50 -20.77 35.77
CA LEU A 372 -24.57 -20.58 34.79
C LEU A 372 -25.48 -19.42 35.18
N ASN A 373 -25.92 -19.36 36.45
CA ASN A 373 -26.73 -18.25 36.95
C ASN A 373 -25.99 -16.91 36.82
N PHE A 374 -24.67 -16.88 37.01
CA PHE A 374 -23.87 -15.68 36.78
C PHE A 374 -23.86 -15.30 35.30
N ALA A 375 -23.64 -16.25 34.38
CA ALA A 375 -23.72 -15.98 32.95
C ALA A 375 -25.12 -15.48 32.52
N GLU A 376 -26.19 -16.11 33.00
CA GLU A 376 -27.57 -15.71 32.72
C GLU A 376 -27.91 -14.33 33.27
N MET A 377 -27.41 -13.98 34.46
CA MET A 377 -27.55 -12.65 35.04
C MET A 377 -26.92 -11.59 34.15
N LEU A 378 -25.69 -11.81 33.67
CA LEU A 378 -25.00 -10.89 32.76
C LEU A 378 -25.72 -10.74 31.40
N LEU A 379 -26.36 -11.80 30.91
CA LEU A 379 -27.08 -11.81 29.64
C LEU A 379 -28.45 -11.14 29.73
N ALA A 380 -29.24 -11.46 30.76
CA ALA A 380 -30.60 -10.94 30.95
C ALA A 380 -30.64 -9.53 31.56
N VAL A 381 -29.52 -9.08 32.14
CA VAL A 381 -29.40 -7.76 32.77
C VAL A 381 -28.19 -7.02 32.16
N PRO A 382 -28.23 -6.65 30.87
CA PRO A 382 -27.07 -6.10 30.16
C PRO A 382 -26.85 -4.61 30.46
N VAL A 383 -26.64 -4.29 31.73
CA VAL A 383 -26.31 -2.97 32.27
C VAL A 383 -25.09 -3.11 33.19
N PRO A 384 -24.39 -2.03 33.58
CA PRO A 384 -23.30 -2.11 34.56
C PRO A 384 -23.82 -2.58 35.92
N ILE A 385 -23.40 -3.77 36.37
CA ILE A 385 -23.75 -4.34 37.67
C ILE A 385 -22.53 -4.31 38.59
N SER A 386 -22.70 -3.88 39.83
CA SER A 386 -21.62 -3.83 40.80
C SER A 386 -21.11 -5.24 41.15
N GLU A 387 -19.80 -5.38 41.34
CA GLU A 387 -19.21 -6.67 41.72
C GLU A 387 -19.77 -7.19 43.05
N GLN A 388 -20.06 -6.29 43.99
CA GLN A 388 -20.65 -6.61 45.28
C GLN A 388 -22.08 -7.13 45.14
N ASN A 389 -22.91 -6.50 44.31
CA ASN A 389 -24.29 -6.93 44.07
C ASN A 389 -24.34 -8.34 43.47
N ILE A 390 -23.44 -8.68 42.55
CA ILE A 390 -23.35 -10.03 41.98
C ILE A 390 -23.00 -11.05 43.06
N LYS A 391 -22.00 -10.76 43.89
CA LYS A 391 -21.55 -11.65 44.97
C LYS A 391 -22.67 -11.92 45.98
N GLU A 392 -23.40 -10.89 46.38
CA GLU A 392 -24.49 -10.99 47.35
C GLU A 392 -25.68 -11.78 46.78
N GLU A 393 -26.09 -11.47 45.55
CA GLU A 393 -27.28 -12.07 44.94
C GLU A 393 -27.10 -13.56 44.60
N LEU A 394 -25.89 -13.92 44.15
CA LEU A 394 -25.54 -15.30 43.79
C LEU A 394 -24.91 -16.08 44.96
N ASN A 395 -24.74 -15.42 46.12
CA ASN A 395 -24.09 -15.98 47.31
C ASN A 395 -22.72 -16.59 46.99
N LEU A 396 -21.85 -15.75 46.40
CA LEU A 396 -20.49 -16.10 45.96
C LEU A 396 -19.44 -15.54 46.91
N LYS A 397 -18.44 -16.35 47.22
CA LYS A 397 -17.19 -15.89 47.83
C LYS A 397 -16.36 -15.13 46.81
N GLU A 398 -15.44 -14.29 47.29
CA GLU A 398 -14.52 -13.51 46.42
C GLU A 398 -13.71 -14.40 45.46
N THR A 399 -13.26 -15.58 45.92
CA THR A 399 -12.55 -16.55 45.06
C THR A 399 -13.48 -17.14 44.01
N GLU A 400 -14.68 -17.59 44.41
CA GLU A 400 -15.69 -18.14 43.48
C GLU A 400 -16.08 -17.11 42.41
N TYR A 401 -16.25 -15.84 42.79
CA TYR A 401 -16.54 -14.76 41.85
C TYR A 401 -15.47 -14.65 40.76
N ARG A 402 -14.19 -14.59 41.14
CA ARG A 402 -13.08 -14.49 40.19
C ARG A 402 -12.95 -15.72 39.30
N ASP A 403 -13.13 -16.90 39.87
CA ASP A 403 -13.05 -18.16 39.14
C ASP A 403 -14.18 -18.26 38.10
N TYR A 404 -15.43 -17.97 38.50
CA TYR A 404 -16.57 -17.96 37.59
C TYR A 404 -16.46 -16.89 36.51
N LEU A 405 -16.00 -15.68 36.89
CA LEU A 405 -15.76 -14.62 35.92
C LEU A 405 -14.69 -15.04 34.90
N ASN A 406 -13.61 -15.68 35.33
CA ASN A 406 -12.60 -16.18 34.40
C ASN A 406 -13.14 -17.32 33.51
N ILE A 407 -13.93 -18.26 34.05
CA ILE A 407 -14.55 -19.34 33.28
C ILE A 407 -15.47 -18.80 32.19
N ILE A 408 -16.32 -17.84 32.51
CA ILE A 408 -17.21 -17.21 31.53
C ILE A 408 -16.33 -16.50 30.48
N GLY A 409 -15.33 -15.72 30.91
CA GLY A 409 -14.37 -15.02 30.05
C GLY A 409 -13.62 -15.93 29.08
N GLU A 410 -13.12 -17.07 29.55
CA GLU A 410 -12.44 -18.07 28.74
C GLU A 410 -13.39 -18.83 27.81
N SER A 411 -14.64 -19.07 28.24
CA SER A 411 -15.66 -19.69 27.38
C SER A 411 -15.94 -18.82 26.15
N PHE A 412 -16.13 -17.51 26.32
CA PHE A 412 -16.28 -16.57 25.21
C PHE A 412 -15.05 -16.54 24.29
N ARG A 413 -13.85 -16.50 24.86
CA ARG A 413 -12.60 -16.51 24.08
C ARG A 413 -12.42 -17.80 23.28
N LYS A 414 -12.76 -18.96 23.85
CA LYS A 414 -12.59 -20.24 23.16
C LYS A 414 -13.59 -20.43 22.03
N VAL A 415 -14.86 -20.09 22.25
CA VAL A 415 -15.92 -20.33 21.27
C VAL A 415 -15.90 -19.26 20.16
N TRP A 416 -15.75 -17.99 20.52
CA TRP A 416 -15.90 -16.86 19.58
C TRP A 416 -14.68 -15.94 19.46
N ASN A 417 -13.60 -16.17 20.22
CA ASN A 417 -12.43 -15.28 20.28
C ASN A 417 -12.77 -13.84 20.71
N VAL A 418 -13.76 -13.69 21.60
CA VAL A 418 -14.24 -12.38 22.09
C VAL A 418 -13.81 -12.17 23.53
N TRP A 419 -13.36 -10.95 23.85
CA TRP A 419 -13.23 -10.49 25.24
C TRP A 419 -14.58 -9.95 25.73
N PRO A 420 -15.25 -10.62 26.67
CA PRO A 420 -16.69 -10.39 26.85
C PRO A 420 -17.03 -9.26 27.82
N TYR A 421 -16.07 -8.60 28.45
CA TYR A 421 -16.35 -7.65 29.54
C TYR A 421 -16.01 -6.21 29.20
N ILE A 422 -16.80 -5.30 29.76
CA ILE A 422 -16.50 -3.88 29.92
C ILE A 422 -16.66 -3.52 31.39
N TYR A 423 -15.72 -2.74 31.93
CA TYR A 423 -15.79 -2.24 33.30
C TYR A 423 -16.05 -0.74 33.35
N PHE A 424 -17.00 -0.36 34.19
CA PHE A 424 -17.41 1.01 34.44
C PHE A 424 -17.14 1.41 35.89
N LYS A 425 -17.16 2.72 36.14
CA LYS A 425 -17.39 3.29 37.46
C LYS A 425 -18.65 4.15 37.43
N LYS A 426 -19.39 4.16 38.53
CA LYS A 426 -20.58 5.00 38.69
C LYS A 426 -20.15 6.44 39.03
N VAL A 427 -20.76 7.43 38.40
CA VAL A 427 -20.51 8.85 38.73
C VAL A 427 -21.28 9.24 39.98
N ILE A 428 -20.58 9.75 40.99
CA ILE A 428 -21.15 10.16 42.28
C ILE A 428 -21.36 11.68 42.34
N LYS A 429 -20.49 12.48 41.70
CA LYS A 429 -20.62 13.94 41.58
C LYS A 429 -20.11 14.45 40.23
N GLY A 430 -20.49 15.68 39.86
CA GLY A 430 -20.06 16.33 38.61
C GLY A 430 -20.97 16.07 37.40
N GLN A 431 -22.10 15.40 37.58
CA GLN A 431 -23.07 15.12 36.51
C GLN A 431 -23.60 16.43 35.90
N ASP A 432 -23.91 17.44 36.71
CA ASP A 432 -24.39 18.76 36.24
C ASP A 432 -23.40 19.45 35.30
N ALA A 433 -22.09 19.31 35.57
CA ALA A 433 -21.05 19.89 34.72
C ALA A 433 -21.03 19.23 33.34
N VAL A 434 -21.20 17.90 33.27
CA VAL A 434 -21.33 17.16 32.01
C VAL A 434 -22.61 17.58 31.29
N TYR A 435 -23.76 17.55 31.96
CA TYR A 435 -25.05 17.89 31.34
C TYR A 435 -25.14 19.33 30.85
N SER A 436 -24.49 20.28 31.52
CA SER A 436 -24.47 21.69 31.08
C SER A 436 -23.82 21.90 29.70
N LYS A 437 -22.87 21.02 29.33
CA LYS A 437 -22.18 21.02 28.03
C LYS A 437 -22.93 20.23 26.96
N VAL A 438 -23.89 19.40 27.37
CA VAL A 438 -24.65 18.50 26.51
C VAL A 438 -25.92 19.21 26.05
N LYS A 439 -25.80 20.04 25.02
CA LYS A 439 -26.96 20.54 24.27
C LYS A 439 -26.99 19.88 22.89
N PRO A 440 -28.10 19.23 22.48
CA PRO A 440 -28.20 18.55 21.19
C PRO A 440 -27.88 19.46 19.99
N GLU A 441 -28.20 20.75 20.08
CA GLU A 441 -27.94 21.72 19.03
C GLU A 441 -26.48 22.20 18.97
N ILE A 442 -25.73 22.07 20.08
CA ILE A 442 -24.35 22.58 20.22
C ILE A 442 -23.32 21.48 20.03
N SER A 443 -23.54 20.30 20.65
CA SER A 443 -22.63 19.16 20.55
C SER A 443 -23.41 17.84 20.41
N PRO A 444 -23.97 17.56 19.21
CA PRO A 444 -24.78 16.37 18.96
C PRO A 444 -23.99 15.07 19.18
N LYS A 445 -22.68 15.07 18.90
CA LYS A 445 -21.77 13.94 19.14
C LYS A 445 -21.62 13.63 20.63
N LEU A 446 -21.31 14.63 21.46
CA LEU A 446 -21.17 14.47 22.91
C LEU A 446 -22.50 14.01 23.54
N HIS A 447 -23.62 14.54 23.07
CA HIS A 447 -24.96 14.15 23.52
C HIS A 447 -25.24 12.65 23.34
N LYS A 448 -24.86 12.08 22.19
CA LYS A 448 -25.01 10.64 21.93
C LYS A 448 -24.12 9.78 22.84
N ILE A 449 -22.88 10.21 23.08
CA ILE A 449 -21.95 9.52 23.98
C ILE A 449 -22.49 9.51 25.42
N VAL A 450 -22.95 10.67 25.92
CA VAL A 450 -23.50 10.76 27.28
C VAL A 450 -24.74 9.89 27.42
N LYS A 451 -25.66 9.92 26.44
CA LYS A 451 -26.82 9.00 26.43
C LYS A 451 -26.43 7.53 26.42
N ALA A 452 -25.34 7.15 25.74
CA ALA A 452 -24.85 5.77 25.78
C ALA A 452 -24.44 5.37 27.21
N LEU A 453 -23.83 6.29 27.96
CA LEU A 453 -23.33 6.08 29.31
C LEU A 453 -24.40 6.17 30.42
N GLU A 454 -25.61 6.60 30.09
CA GLU A 454 -26.74 6.68 31.02
C GLU A 454 -27.53 5.37 31.12
N PHE A 455 -27.64 4.85 32.34
CA PHE A 455 -28.48 3.69 32.66
C PHE A 455 -29.51 4.06 33.72
N TYR A 456 -30.56 3.25 33.85
CA TYR A 456 -31.76 3.62 34.58
C TYR A 456 -32.13 2.56 35.61
N ASP A 457 -32.29 2.98 36.86
CA ASP A 457 -32.74 2.13 37.95
C ASP A 457 -34.17 2.48 38.35
N TYR A 458 -34.99 1.47 38.61
CA TYR A 458 -36.39 1.68 38.95
C TYR A 458 -36.53 2.09 40.42
N ASN A 459 -37.17 3.23 40.65
CA ASN A 459 -37.49 3.74 41.97
C ASN A 459 -38.94 3.39 42.31
N LEU A 460 -39.13 2.57 43.35
CA LEU A 460 -40.43 2.10 43.80
C LEU A 460 -41.30 3.23 44.37
N GLU A 461 -40.71 4.24 45.02
CA GLU A 461 -41.44 5.33 45.65
C GLU A 461 -42.01 6.30 44.61
N SER A 462 -41.18 6.69 43.63
CA SER A 462 -41.60 7.59 42.55
C SER A 462 -42.33 6.87 41.40
N GLN A 463 -42.33 5.53 41.40
CA GLN A 463 -42.78 4.68 40.29
C GLN A 463 -42.24 5.14 38.92
N SER A 464 -40.96 5.52 38.91
CA SER A 464 -40.27 6.06 37.74
C SER A 464 -38.80 5.60 37.73
N PHE A 465 -38.03 6.03 36.73
CA PHE A 465 -36.64 5.64 36.57
C PHE A 465 -35.70 6.79 36.95
N ASP A 466 -34.75 6.50 37.84
CA ASP A 466 -33.65 7.40 38.17
C ASP A 466 -32.46 7.13 37.25
N SER A 467 -31.92 8.17 36.62
CA SER A 467 -30.75 8.05 35.75
C SER A 467 -29.46 7.97 36.58
N SER A 468 -28.60 7.02 36.20
CA SER A 468 -27.23 6.91 36.70
C SER A 468 -26.26 7.04 35.52
N LEU A 469 -25.32 7.97 35.63
CA LEU A 469 -24.24 8.11 34.67
C LEU A 469 -23.07 7.19 35.05
N PHE A 470 -22.59 6.43 34.07
CA PHE A 470 -21.41 5.57 34.21
C PHE A 470 -20.29 6.08 33.31
N VAL A 471 -19.05 5.89 33.71
CA VAL A 471 -17.88 6.23 32.88
C VAL A 471 -16.97 5.01 32.79
N PRO A 472 -16.09 4.93 31.77
CA PRO A 472 -15.05 3.90 31.76
C PRO A 472 -14.32 3.84 33.09
N PHE A 473 -13.93 2.65 33.57
CA PHE A 473 -13.28 2.55 34.88
C PHE A 473 -11.91 3.26 34.96
N MET A 474 -11.36 3.62 33.80
CA MET A 474 -10.11 4.35 33.57
C MET A 474 -10.27 5.22 32.31
N ALA A 475 -9.58 6.36 32.23
CA ALA A 475 -9.55 7.19 31.03
C ALA A 475 -9.14 6.38 29.79
N LEU A 476 -9.79 6.62 28.65
CA LEU A 476 -9.57 5.89 27.40
C LEU A 476 -8.13 6.02 26.90
N GLY A 477 -7.52 7.20 27.02
CA GLY A 477 -6.11 7.40 26.66
C GLY A 477 -5.16 6.48 27.42
N LYS A 478 -5.36 6.33 28.73
CA LYS A 478 -4.57 5.43 29.57
C LYS A 478 -4.92 3.96 29.31
N MET A 479 -6.20 3.67 29.04
CA MET A 479 -6.67 2.32 28.74
C MET A 479 -6.11 1.79 27.42
N ARG A 480 -5.90 2.64 26.42
CA ARG A 480 -5.21 2.29 25.16
C ARG A 480 -3.81 1.73 25.42
N ASP A 481 -3.08 2.35 26.34
CA ASP A 481 -1.71 1.93 26.66
C ASP A 481 -1.66 0.69 27.58
N GLU A 482 -2.55 0.62 28.58
CA GLU A 482 -2.50 -0.42 29.63
C GLU A 482 -3.40 -1.65 29.36
N HIS A 483 -4.51 -1.47 28.64
CA HIS A 483 -5.58 -2.47 28.49
C HIS A 483 -6.26 -2.37 27.10
N GLU A 484 -5.47 -2.50 26.04
CA GLU A 484 -5.93 -2.35 24.65
C GLU A 484 -7.22 -3.13 24.29
N PRO A 485 -7.43 -4.41 24.68
CA PRO A 485 -8.68 -5.11 24.39
C PRO A 485 -9.92 -4.43 24.99
N MET A 486 -9.76 -3.82 26.16
CA MET A 486 -10.84 -3.11 26.84
C MET A 486 -11.12 -1.76 26.19
N PHE A 487 -10.06 -1.05 25.79
CA PHE A 487 -10.18 0.18 25.02
C PHE A 487 -10.99 -0.08 23.74
N ARG A 488 -10.67 -1.16 23.00
CA ARG A 488 -11.42 -1.59 21.82
C ARG A 488 -12.89 -1.87 22.12
N ASN A 489 -13.19 -2.59 23.21
CA ASN A 489 -14.58 -2.81 23.62
C ASN A 489 -15.35 -1.50 23.89
N PHE A 490 -14.68 -0.47 24.43
CA PHE A 490 -15.28 0.86 24.59
C PHE A 490 -15.47 1.60 23.26
N ILE A 491 -14.51 1.51 22.34
CA ILE A 491 -14.66 2.07 20.99
C ILE A 491 -15.85 1.40 20.27
N ASP A 492 -15.93 0.06 20.28
CA ASP A 492 -17.07 -0.70 19.73
C ASP A 492 -18.39 -0.31 20.43
N TYR A 493 -18.36 -0.04 21.73
CA TYR A 493 -19.52 0.43 22.49
C TYR A 493 -19.98 1.79 22.00
N PHE A 494 -19.10 2.80 21.93
CA PHE A 494 -19.49 4.15 21.51
C PHE A 494 -19.88 4.22 20.04
N THR A 495 -19.18 3.52 19.15
CA THR A 495 -19.50 3.48 17.72
C THR A 495 -20.87 2.85 17.43
N THR A 496 -21.38 2.00 18.32
CA THR A 496 -22.76 1.49 18.24
C THR A 496 -23.81 2.60 18.40
N PHE A 497 -23.53 3.62 19.22
CA PHE A 497 -24.47 4.74 19.49
C PHE A 497 -24.18 6.00 18.65
N ALA A 498 -22.92 6.24 18.32
CA ALA A 498 -22.44 7.38 17.56
C ALA A 498 -21.51 6.92 16.43
N PRO A 499 -22.04 6.20 15.43
CA PRO A 499 -21.23 5.63 14.35
C PRO A 499 -20.57 6.69 13.48
N GLU A 500 -21.03 7.95 13.48
CA GLU A 500 -20.35 9.07 12.82
C GLU A 500 -19.00 9.44 13.45
N LEU A 501 -18.74 8.99 14.68
CA LEU A 501 -17.46 9.12 15.36
C LEU A 501 -16.56 7.94 14.96
N GLY A 502 -15.94 8.05 13.78
CA GLY A 502 -14.96 7.08 13.31
C GLY A 502 -13.55 7.32 13.86
N ASP A 503 -13.26 8.56 14.29
CA ASP A 503 -11.95 8.92 14.83
C ASP A 503 -11.84 8.57 16.32
N GLU A 504 -10.98 7.60 16.62
CA GLU A 504 -10.66 7.18 17.98
C GLU A 504 -10.07 8.32 18.82
N ASP A 505 -9.31 9.23 18.21
CA ASP A 505 -8.73 10.37 18.92
C ASP A 505 -9.81 11.40 19.28
N GLU A 506 -10.78 11.64 18.40
CA GLU A 506 -11.95 12.46 18.70
C GLU A 506 -12.78 11.85 19.83
N LEU A 507 -13.07 10.54 19.78
CA LEU A 507 -13.79 9.83 20.85
C LEU A 507 -13.06 9.92 22.18
N ARG A 508 -11.74 9.70 22.18
CA ARG A 508 -10.91 9.84 23.37
C ARG A 508 -11.02 11.23 23.97
N VAL A 509 -10.89 12.27 23.14
CA VAL A 509 -10.98 13.66 23.62
C VAL A 509 -12.35 13.94 24.25
N LEU A 510 -13.44 13.51 23.60
CA LEU A 510 -14.79 13.71 24.10
C LEU A 510 -15.03 12.95 25.42
N VAL A 511 -14.62 11.68 25.51
CA VAL A 511 -14.87 10.87 26.70
C VAL A 511 -13.95 11.29 27.84
N ASP A 512 -12.65 11.47 27.59
CA ASP A 512 -11.69 11.76 28.66
C ASP A 512 -11.89 13.19 29.19
N ARG A 513 -11.86 14.20 28.31
CA ARG A 513 -11.87 15.61 28.75
C ARG A 513 -13.26 16.14 29.09
N GLU A 514 -14.29 15.74 28.33
CA GLU A 514 -15.63 16.31 28.49
C GLU A 514 -16.53 15.52 29.44
N ILE A 515 -16.14 14.30 29.85
CA ILE A 515 -16.95 13.45 30.74
C ILE A 515 -16.12 12.90 31.90
N PHE A 516 -15.06 12.14 31.61
CA PHE A 516 -14.29 11.43 32.62
C PHE A 516 -13.62 12.42 33.58
N ASP A 517 -12.89 13.43 33.11
CA ASP A 517 -12.16 14.37 33.96
C ASP A 517 -13.06 15.32 34.77
N LEU A 518 -14.32 15.49 34.37
CA LEU A 518 -15.28 16.38 35.04
C LEU A 518 -16.08 15.72 36.17
N THR A 519 -15.89 14.41 36.40
CA THR A 519 -16.73 13.63 37.30
C THR A 519 -15.95 12.97 38.43
N ASP A 520 -16.57 12.89 39.61
CA ASP A 520 -16.10 12.04 40.71
C ASP A 520 -16.75 10.66 40.57
N LYS A 521 -15.96 9.60 40.75
CA LYS A 521 -16.37 8.22 40.46
C LYS A 521 -16.37 7.35 41.71
N SER A 522 -17.13 6.26 41.69
CA SER A 522 -17.12 5.22 42.72
C SER A 522 -15.77 4.51 42.84
N GLU A 523 -15.48 4.00 44.04
CA GLU A 523 -14.38 3.07 44.26
C GLU A 523 -14.67 1.71 43.62
N GLU A 524 -15.90 1.23 43.78
CA GLU A 524 -16.35 -0.04 43.22
C GLU A 524 -16.39 -0.02 41.68
N LYS A 525 -16.04 -1.17 41.08
CA LYS A 525 -16.17 -1.44 39.65
C LYS A 525 -17.54 -2.04 39.34
N TYR A 526 -18.05 -1.71 38.16
CA TYR A 526 -19.28 -2.26 37.63
C TYR A 526 -18.95 -3.01 36.35
N ILE A 527 -19.50 -4.21 36.18
CA ILE A 527 -19.25 -5.07 35.03
C ILE A 527 -20.49 -5.16 34.14
N MET A 528 -20.27 -5.17 32.84
CA MET A 528 -21.27 -5.43 31.81
C MET A 528 -20.65 -6.31 30.72
N LEU A 529 -21.47 -7.06 29.98
CA LEU A 529 -21.00 -7.69 28.76
C LEU A 529 -20.67 -6.64 27.69
N SER A 530 -19.61 -6.87 26.92
CA SER A 530 -19.22 -6.03 25.80
C SER A 530 -20.23 -6.14 24.65
N PRO A 531 -20.33 -5.13 23.76
CA PRO A 531 -21.17 -5.20 22.55
C PRO A 531 -20.89 -6.46 21.73
N ALA A 532 -19.62 -6.82 21.57
CA ALA A 532 -19.22 -8.02 20.84
C ALA A 532 -19.82 -9.29 21.48
N ALA A 533 -19.85 -9.39 22.82
CA ALA A 533 -20.49 -10.51 23.51
C ALA A 533 -22.02 -10.47 23.43
N LEU A 534 -22.64 -9.31 23.59
CA LEU A 534 -24.10 -9.16 23.52
C LEU A 534 -24.65 -9.48 22.13
N ASN A 535 -23.97 -9.04 21.07
CA ASN A 535 -24.37 -9.23 19.67
C ASN A 535 -24.37 -10.71 19.24
N ILE A 536 -23.74 -11.63 20.00
CA ILE A 536 -23.82 -13.07 19.76
C ILE A 536 -25.24 -13.60 20.06
N PHE A 537 -25.91 -13.01 21.06
CA PHE A 537 -27.20 -13.49 21.57
C PHE A 537 -28.36 -12.60 21.16
N TYR A 538 -28.16 -11.29 21.17
CA TYR A 538 -29.15 -10.27 20.81
C TYR A 538 -28.91 -9.75 19.38
N PRO A 539 -29.95 -9.26 18.70
CA PRO A 539 -29.78 -8.58 17.43
C PRO A 539 -29.02 -7.26 17.61
N SER A 540 -28.15 -6.96 16.63
CA SER A 540 -27.33 -5.76 16.69
C SER A 540 -27.86 -4.67 15.73
N PRO A 541 -27.84 -3.39 16.16
CA PRO A 541 -27.98 -2.24 15.26
C PRO A 541 -27.01 -2.28 14.08
N ALA A 542 -25.92 -3.03 14.18
CA ALA A 542 -24.94 -3.14 13.11
C ALA A 542 -25.51 -3.68 11.78
N ILE A 543 -26.65 -4.39 11.80
CA ILE A 543 -27.38 -4.83 10.59
C ILE A 543 -27.71 -3.63 9.69
N PHE A 544 -28.01 -2.46 10.26
CA PHE A 544 -28.33 -1.27 9.49
C PHE A 544 -27.12 -0.66 8.77
N PHE A 545 -25.89 -1.04 9.11
CA PHE A 545 -24.70 -0.61 8.36
C PHE A 545 -24.39 -1.49 7.15
N LEU A 546 -25.17 -2.54 6.94
CA LEU A 546 -25.21 -3.33 5.70
C LEU A 546 -26.21 -2.73 4.69
N ASP A 547 -26.38 -1.40 4.71
CA ASP A 547 -27.37 -0.68 3.92
C ASP A 547 -27.08 -0.62 2.42
N PHE A 548 -25.95 -1.20 2.00
CA PHE A 548 -25.65 -1.55 0.62
C PHE A 548 -26.46 -2.77 0.13
N ILE A 549 -26.97 -3.64 1.02
CA ILE A 549 -27.91 -4.71 0.64
C ILE A 549 -29.30 -4.09 0.54
N GLU A 550 -29.92 -4.12 -0.64
CA GLU A 550 -31.17 -3.40 -0.89
C GLU A 550 -32.36 -3.99 -0.14
N ASP A 551 -32.49 -5.30 -0.22
CA ASP A 551 -33.56 -6.08 0.38
C ASP A 551 -33.34 -6.20 1.90
N LEU A 552 -34.32 -5.75 2.67
CA LEU A 552 -34.21 -5.66 4.12
C LEU A 552 -34.17 -7.04 4.78
N ASP A 553 -34.98 -7.99 4.32
CA ASP A 553 -35.01 -9.34 4.88
C ASP A 553 -33.67 -10.05 4.65
N LYS A 554 -33.11 -9.92 3.46
CA LYS A 554 -31.77 -10.44 3.11
C LYS A 554 -30.66 -9.77 3.91
N ARG A 555 -30.82 -8.47 4.22
CA ARG A 555 -29.88 -7.73 5.09
C ARG A 555 -29.90 -8.27 6.52
N PHE A 556 -31.08 -8.51 7.07
CA PHE A 556 -31.23 -9.13 8.39
C PHE A 556 -30.70 -10.56 8.40
N GLU A 557 -30.94 -11.34 7.35
CA GLU A 557 -30.40 -12.70 7.18
C GLU A 557 -28.86 -12.69 7.28
N ILE A 558 -28.18 -11.92 6.42
CA ILE A 558 -26.72 -11.83 6.41
C ILE A 558 -26.20 -11.24 7.71
N GLY A 559 -26.79 -10.16 8.21
CA GLY A 559 -26.30 -9.51 9.43
C GLY A 559 -26.39 -10.42 10.65
N MET A 560 -27.49 -11.18 10.83
CA MET A 560 -27.62 -12.14 11.91
C MET A 560 -26.70 -13.35 11.75
N GLU A 561 -26.49 -13.81 10.51
CA GLU A 561 -25.54 -14.87 10.19
C GLU A 561 -24.10 -14.45 10.56
N LEU A 562 -23.67 -13.25 10.16
CA LEU A 562 -22.37 -12.69 10.47
C LEU A 562 -22.14 -12.53 11.97
N MET A 563 -23.11 -11.97 12.71
CA MET A 563 -22.95 -11.71 14.14
C MET A 563 -22.70 -12.99 14.97
N ARG A 564 -23.17 -14.12 14.48
CA ARG A 564 -23.02 -15.43 15.14
C ARG A 564 -21.78 -16.17 14.69
N ASN A 565 -21.48 -16.07 13.40
CA ASN A 565 -20.55 -16.95 12.73
C ASN A 565 -19.39 -16.19 12.06
N LEU A 566 -19.13 -14.91 12.40
CA LEU A 566 -18.07 -14.11 11.78
C LEU A 566 -16.79 -14.92 11.65
N SER A 567 -16.35 -15.52 12.78
CA SER A 567 -15.13 -16.33 12.89
C SER A 567 -15.01 -17.53 11.93
N SER A 568 -16.09 -17.96 11.26
CA SER A 568 -16.05 -19.03 10.24
C SER A 568 -15.90 -18.54 8.80
N TYR A 569 -15.91 -17.22 8.57
CA TYR A 569 -15.85 -16.62 7.22
C TYR A 569 -14.45 -16.09 6.85
N ASP A 570 -13.37 -16.77 7.27
CA ASP A 570 -11.99 -16.41 6.90
C ASP A 570 -11.83 -16.24 5.37
N GLN A 571 -12.46 -17.11 4.57
CA GLN A 571 -12.35 -17.04 3.10
C GLN A 571 -12.99 -15.79 2.52
N GLN A 572 -14.23 -15.48 2.92
CA GLN A 572 -14.96 -14.29 2.50
C GLN A 572 -14.28 -13.03 3.01
N PHE A 573 -13.70 -13.07 4.22
CA PHE A 573 -12.92 -11.96 4.74
C PHE A 573 -11.68 -11.69 3.88
N ASN A 574 -10.89 -12.71 3.55
CA ASN A 574 -9.73 -12.58 2.66
C ASN A 574 -10.10 -11.98 1.29
N LYS A 575 -11.20 -12.45 0.68
CA LYS A 575 -11.72 -11.87 -0.58
C LYS A 575 -12.17 -10.41 -0.38
N GLY A 576 -12.88 -10.16 0.71
CA GLY A 576 -13.43 -8.85 1.03
C GLY A 576 -12.36 -7.79 1.29
N ILE A 577 -11.20 -8.16 1.85
CA ILE A 577 -10.06 -7.24 1.98
C ILE A 577 -9.53 -6.79 0.62
N MET A 578 -9.48 -7.67 -0.37
CA MET A 578 -9.10 -7.30 -1.73
C MET A 578 -10.11 -6.33 -2.35
N THR A 579 -11.40 -6.61 -2.17
CA THR A 579 -12.48 -5.72 -2.62
C THR A 579 -12.40 -4.36 -1.89
N LEU A 580 -12.20 -4.35 -0.58
CA LEU A 580 -12.03 -3.16 0.24
C LEU A 580 -10.92 -2.27 -0.30
N LEU A 581 -9.75 -2.85 -0.56
CA LEU A 581 -8.61 -2.11 -1.09
C LEU A 581 -8.87 -1.58 -2.50
N ARG A 582 -9.52 -2.35 -3.37
CA ARG A 582 -9.84 -1.90 -4.73
C ARG A 582 -10.88 -0.77 -4.74
N ASP A 583 -11.91 -0.90 -3.92
CA ASP A 583 -13.09 -0.04 -4.00
C ASP A 583 -13.03 1.16 -3.03
N GLY A 584 -12.19 1.07 -1.99
CA GLY A 584 -12.03 2.09 -0.96
C GLY A 584 -10.78 2.97 -1.10
N THR A 585 -9.83 2.61 -1.95
CA THR A 585 -8.64 3.46 -2.16
C THR A 585 -9.00 4.71 -2.97
N SER A 586 -8.46 5.86 -2.55
CA SER A 586 -8.60 7.12 -3.26
C SER A 586 -7.86 7.07 -4.61
N GLY A 587 -8.12 8.01 -5.52
CA GLY A 587 -7.40 8.07 -6.82
C GLY A 587 -5.87 8.21 -6.72
N ASN A 588 -5.31 8.40 -5.52
CA ASN A 588 -3.88 8.42 -5.27
C ASN A 588 -3.27 7.01 -5.14
N ILE A 589 -4.06 5.99 -4.78
CA ILE A 589 -3.59 4.61 -4.61
C ILE A 589 -4.27 3.74 -5.67
N VAL A 590 -3.48 3.00 -6.44
CA VAL A 590 -3.98 1.99 -7.37
C VAL A 590 -3.54 0.62 -6.87
N VAL A 591 -4.50 -0.31 -6.77
CA VAL A 591 -4.28 -1.67 -6.27
C VAL A 591 -4.45 -2.65 -7.43
N LYS A 592 -3.42 -3.42 -7.75
CA LYS A 592 -3.48 -4.48 -8.77
C LYS A 592 -3.08 -5.83 -8.18
N LYS A 593 -3.91 -6.85 -8.41
CA LYS A 593 -3.57 -8.22 -8.07
C LYS A 593 -2.66 -8.80 -9.14
N GLU A 594 -1.57 -9.43 -8.72
CA GLU A 594 -0.62 -10.14 -9.57
C GLU A 594 -0.42 -11.55 -9.03
N VAL A 595 -0.40 -12.55 -9.90
CA VAL A 595 -0.04 -13.92 -9.53
C VAL A 595 1.39 -14.14 -9.97
N LYS A 596 2.28 -14.39 -9.01
CA LYS A 596 3.68 -14.69 -9.28
C LYS A 596 3.89 -16.19 -9.25
N SER A 597 4.15 -16.76 -10.42
CA SER A 597 4.49 -18.18 -10.56
C SER A 597 6.00 -18.35 -10.46
N TYR A 598 6.46 -18.88 -9.34
CA TYR A 598 7.87 -19.24 -9.15
C TYR A 598 7.97 -20.76 -8.99
N GLU A 599 8.80 -21.39 -9.82
CA GLU A 599 8.93 -22.85 -9.95
C GLU A 599 7.59 -23.55 -10.27
N PHE A 600 6.90 -24.06 -9.25
CA PHE A 600 5.63 -24.80 -9.31
C PHE A 600 4.58 -24.25 -8.33
N ARG A 601 4.78 -23.04 -7.80
CA ARG A 601 3.89 -22.41 -6.82
C ARG A 601 3.41 -21.06 -7.33
N ASP A 602 2.09 -20.91 -7.35
CA ASP A 602 1.45 -19.62 -7.58
C ASP A 602 1.30 -18.89 -6.25
N ILE A 603 1.87 -17.69 -6.18
CA ILE A 603 1.83 -16.84 -5.00
C ILE A 603 1.11 -15.54 -5.37
N ASP A 604 -0.02 -15.31 -4.71
CA ASP A 604 -0.78 -14.08 -4.85
C ASP A 604 0.02 -12.90 -4.24
N ALA A 605 0.27 -11.89 -5.06
CA ALA A 605 0.91 -10.64 -4.68
C ALA A 605 0.02 -9.46 -5.07
N ILE A 606 0.29 -8.30 -4.46
CA ILE A 606 -0.40 -7.05 -4.75
C ILE A 606 0.62 -5.99 -5.07
N ASN A 607 0.47 -5.42 -6.25
CA ASN A 607 1.20 -4.25 -6.68
C ASN A 607 0.39 -3.01 -6.33
N LEU A 608 0.93 -2.20 -5.42
CA LEU A 608 0.37 -0.92 -5.03
C LEU A 608 1.14 0.18 -5.76
N THR A 609 0.42 1.09 -6.40
CA THR A 609 0.97 2.33 -6.95
C THR A 609 0.45 3.51 -6.13
N TYR A 610 1.33 4.21 -5.43
CA TYR A 610 0.97 5.37 -4.62
C TYR A 610 1.49 6.67 -5.23
N LYS A 611 0.59 7.63 -5.51
CA LYS A 611 0.92 8.94 -6.04
C LYS A 611 1.14 9.94 -4.91
N MET A 612 2.36 10.44 -4.78
CA MET A 612 2.74 11.45 -3.80
C MET A 612 3.35 12.65 -4.53
N GLY A 613 2.58 13.73 -4.66
CA GLY A 613 2.94 14.88 -5.49
C GLY A 613 3.06 14.50 -6.97
N ASN A 614 4.23 14.74 -7.56
CA ASN A 614 4.52 14.42 -8.96
C ASN A 614 5.13 13.01 -9.16
N LEU A 615 5.38 12.27 -8.07
CA LEU A 615 5.96 10.93 -8.13
C LEU A 615 4.91 9.86 -7.91
N GLN A 616 5.10 8.73 -8.58
CA GLN A 616 4.36 7.49 -8.32
C GLN A 616 5.32 6.45 -7.75
N TYR A 617 4.97 5.83 -6.64
CA TYR A 617 5.77 4.80 -5.98
C TYR A 617 5.12 3.45 -6.21
N GLU A 618 5.86 2.52 -6.83
CA GLU A 618 5.43 1.14 -7.03
C GLU A 618 6.02 0.27 -5.92
N LEU A 619 5.16 -0.49 -5.23
CA LEU A 619 5.57 -1.44 -4.19
C LEU A 619 4.78 -2.74 -4.27
N ILE A 620 5.45 -3.86 -4.04
CA ILE A 620 4.86 -5.20 -4.05
C ILE A 620 4.65 -5.65 -2.61
N SER A 621 3.46 -6.17 -2.33
CA SER A 621 3.06 -6.63 -1.00
C SER A 621 2.31 -7.95 -1.03
N TYR A 622 2.34 -8.65 0.10
CA TYR A 622 1.54 -9.84 0.37
C TYR A 622 0.47 -9.48 1.40
N ILE A 623 -0.78 -9.94 1.23
CA ILE A 623 -1.84 -9.73 2.22
C ILE A 623 -1.99 -10.96 3.10
N CYS A 624 -1.97 -10.72 4.40
CA CYS A 624 -2.45 -11.65 5.41
C CYS A 624 -3.67 -11.04 6.08
N SER A 625 -4.83 -11.67 5.93
CA SER A 625 -6.07 -11.20 6.56
C SER A 625 -6.65 -12.25 7.50
N PRO A 626 -6.02 -12.49 8.65
CA PRO A 626 -6.51 -13.48 9.59
C PRO A 626 -7.74 -12.93 10.31
N LEU A 627 -8.90 -13.54 10.08
CA LEU A 627 -10.07 -13.29 10.92
C LEU A 627 -9.95 -14.11 12.22
N LYS A 628 -9.40 -15.33 12.13
CA LYS A 628 -9.02 -16.16 13.29
C LYS A 628 -7.57 -16.62 13.20
N LEU A 629 -6.74 -16.18 14.14
CA LEU A 629 -5.37 -16.68 14.28
C LEU A 629 -5.11 -17.25 15.67
N PRO A 630 -5.25 -18.57 15.86
CA PRO A 630 -4.85 -19.21 17.12
C PRO A 630 -3.35 -18.98 17.37
N LEU A 631 -2.99 -18.51 18.57
CA LEU A 631 -1.60 -18.22 18.93
C LEU A 631 -0.66 -19.42 18.67
N ALA A 632 -1.13 -20.64 18.95
CA ALA A 632 -0.38 -21.88 18.72
C ALA A 632 -0.01 -22.12 17.24
N LEU A 633 -0.77 -21.54 16.30
CA LEU A 633 -0.53 -21.65 14.86
C LEU A 633 0.15 -20.42 14.28
N ALA A 634 0.14 -19.27 14.99
CA ALA A 634 0.65 -18.00 14.49
C ALA A 634 2.09 -18.10 13.96
N ASN A 635 3.00 -18.67 14.76
CA ASN A 635 4.40 -18.83 14.33
C ASN A 635 4.52 -19.70 13.05
N LYS A 636 3.76 -20.80 12.98
CA LYS A 636 3.77 -21.69 11.83
C LYS A 636 3.23 -21.01 10.57
N GLU A 637 2.14 -20.27 10.69
CA GLU A 637 1.51 -19.57 9.56
C GLU A 637 2.38 -18.40 9.08
N PHE A 638 2.91 -17.56 9.98
CA PHE A 638 3.80 -16.47 9.57
C PHE A 638 5.14 -16.96 9.03
N SER A 639 5.67 -18.07 9.52
CA SER A 639 6.86 -18.70 8.92
C SER A 639 6.59 -19.15 7.48
N LYS A 640 5.43 -19.76 7.21
CA LYS A 640 5.03 -20.11 5.84
C LYS A 640 4.87 -18.88 4.95
N ILE A 641 4.30 -17.79 5.47
CA ILE A 641 4.14 -16.52 4.74
C ILE A 641 5.52 -15.93 4.42
N LYS A 642 6.44 -15.88 5.38
CA LYS A 642 7.82 -15.41 5.17
C LYS A 642 8.52 -16.23 4.07
N GLU A 643 8.37 -17.56 4.08
CA GLU A 643 8.94 -18.42 3.04
C GLU A 643 8.31 -18.17 1.66
N LYS A 644 6.98 -17.97 1.58
CA LYS A 644 6.33 -17.58 0.32
C LYS A 644 6.82 -16.23 -0.20
N MET A 645 6.90 -15.23 0.70
CA MET A 645 7.42 -13.91 0.37
C MET A 645 8.88 -13.98 -0.10
N LYS A 646 9.70 -14.83 0.52
CA LYS A 646 11.07 -15.09 0.08
C LYS A 646 11.11 -15.74 -1.32
N ILE A 647 10.28 -16.73 -1.61
CA ILE A 647 10.25 -17.35 -2.93
C ILE A 647 9.80 -16.37 -4.02
N ALA A 648 8.81 -15.52 -3.72
CA ALA A 648 8.22 -14.57 -4.68
C ALA A 648 8.85 -13.16 -4.67
N HIS A 649 9.94 -12.97 -3.93
CA HIS A 649 10.64 -11.70 -3.74
C HIS A 649 9.73 -10.54 -3.32
N ILE A 650 8.82 -10.78 -2.38
CA ILE A 650 7.85 -9.78 -1.88
C ILE A 650 8.40 -9.15 -0.58
N PRO A 651 8.70 -7.84 -0.56
CA PRO A 651 9.36 -7.22 0.59
C PRO A 651 8.41 -6.81 1.73
N LEU A 652 7.11 -6.65 1.46
CA LEU A 652 6.15 -6.09 2.42
C LEU A 652 4.97 -7.04 2.70
N LEU A 653 4.64 -7.22 3.98
CA LEU A 653 3.44 -7.91 4.45
C LEU A 653 2.41 -6.89 4.95
N LEU A 654 1.21 -6.87 4.39
CA LEU A 654 0.08 -6.11 4.93
C LEU A 654 -0.80 -7.05 5.74
N VAL A 655 -1.02 -6.74 7.02
CA VAL A 655 -1.80 -7.56 7.92
C VAL A 655 -3.11 -6.87 8.27
N PHE A 656 -4.23 -7.39 7.78
CA PHE A 656 -5.58 -6.93 8.13
C PHE A 656 -6.21 -7.89 9.13
N SER A 657 -6.19 -7.55 10.41
CA SER A 657 -6.68 -8.44 11.47
C SER A 657 -8.01 -7.95 12.05
N TRP A 658 -8.87 -8.88 12.47
CA TRP A 658 -10.01 -8.53 13.33
C TRP A 658 -9.48 -8.18 14.73
N ASN A 659 -9.58 -6.89 15.08
CA ASN A 659 -8.89 -6.27 16.21
C ASN A 659 -7.35 -6.29 16.08
N PRO A 660 -6.62 -5.50 16.90
CA PRO A 660 -5.15 -5.58 16.94
C PRO A 660 -4.65 -6.98 17.30
N LEU A 661 -3.53 -7.37 16.70
CA LEU A 661 -2.87 -8.62 16.99
C LEU A 661 -2.41 -8.68 18.45
N PRO A 662 -2.52 -9.83 19.15
CA PRO A 662 -1.96 -10.01 20.48
C PRO A 662 -0.46 -9.71 20.52
N LEU A 663 0.06 -9.21 21.66
CA LEU A 663 1.48 -8.84 21.82
C LEU A 663 2.42 -10.02 21.53
N GLU A 664 2.01 -11.23 21.86
CA GLU A 664 2.76 -12.46 21.57
C GLU A 664 2.86 -12.70 20.06
N VAL A 665 1.76 -12.43 19.33
CA VAL A 665 1.74 -12.52 17.86
C VAL A 665 2.59 -11.42 17.23
N LYS A 666 2.53 -10.20 17.76
CA LYS A 666 3.41 -9.09 17.33
C LYS A 666 4.87 -9.44 17.57
N SER A 667 5.19 -10.04 18.71
CA SER A 667 6.56 -10.50 19.03
C SER A 667 7.05 -11.58 18.06
N ILE A 668 6.16 -12.49 17.64
CA ILE A 668 6.46 -13.47 16.58
C ILE A 668 6.74 -12.76 15.25
N LEU A 669 5.91 -11.78 14.87
CA LEU A 669 6.13 -10.98 13.66
C LEU A 669 7.45 -10.21 13.73
N GLU A 670 7.77 -9.56 14.84
CA GLU A 670 9.06 -8.88 15.00
C GLU A 670 10.24 -9.86 15.03
N THR A 671 10.08 -11.08 15.53
CA THR A 671 11.14 -12.10 15.46
C THR A 671 11.35 -12.60 14.03
N LEU A 672 10.27 -12.79 13.28
CA LEU A 672 10.33 -13.33 11.92
C LEU A 672 10.69 -12.26 10.88
N PHE A 673 10.20 -11.04 11.04
CA PHE A 673 10.34 -9.94 10.10
C PHE A 673 11.26 -8.82 10.61
N GLY A 674 11.74 -8.88 11.85
CA GLY A 674 12.74 -7.95 12.38
C GLY A 674 14.17 -8.29 11.97
N PRO A 675 15.16 -7.47 12.36
CA PRO A 675 16.56 -7.66 11.97
C PRO A 675 17.18 -8.87 12.70
N GLU A 676 17.87 -9.74 11.95
CA GLU A 676 18.56 -10.89 12.54
C GLU A 676 19.82 -10.46 13.32
N LYS A 677 20.56 -9.44 12.85
CA LYS A 677 21.59 -8.64 13.55
C LYS A 677 21.74 -7.27 12.85
N VAL A 678 21.84 -6.18 13.63
CA VAL A 678 21.96 -4.77 13.18
C VAL A 678 20.72 -4.24 12.45
N GLU A 679 20.30 -3.01 12.75
CA GLU A 679 19.11 -2.34 12.16
C GLU A 679 19.14 -2.23 10.62
N GLU A 680 20.30 -2.50 9.99
CA GLU A 680 20.55 -2.30 8.56
C GLU A 680 20.34 -3.55 7.68
N GLU A 681 20.01 -4.72 8.26
CA GLU A 681 19.84 -5.98 7.51
C GLU A 681 18.38 -6.42 7.31
N ARG A 682 17.39 -5.60 7.68
CA ARG A 682 15.97 -5.97 7.56
C ARG A 682 15.50 -5.97 6.11
N ILE A 683 15.27 -7.16 5.54
CA ILE A 683 14.80 -7.32 4.14
C ILE A 683 13.27 -7.28 4.05
N PHE A 684 12.56 -7.96 4.95
CA PHE A 684 11.10 -8.04 4.95
C PHE A 684 10.49 -7.12 6.00
N TYR A 685 9.40 -6.45 5.64
CA TYR A 685 8.67 -5.50 6.48
C TYR A 685 7.22 -5.95 6.64
N TYR A 686 6.53 -5.43 7.66
CA TYR A 686 5.09 -5.59 7.78
C TYR A 686 4.41 -4.30 8.24
N LEU A 687 3.14 -4.14 7.85
CA LEU A 687 2.23 -3.10 8.34
C LEU A 687 0.95 -3.76 8.86
N GLU A 688 0.46 -3.32 10.01
CA GLU A 688 -0.76 -3.84 10.64
C GLU A 688 -1.91 -2.84 10.49
N PHE A 689 -3.08 -3.34 10.11
CA PHE A 689 -4.32 -2.58 9.95
C PHE A 689 -5.45 -3.29 10.73
N PRO A 690 -5.65 -2.92 12.01
CA PRO A 690 -6.66 -3.56 12.86
C PRO A 690 -8.06 -3.08 12.50
N LEU A 691 -8.94 -4.01 12.14
CA LEU A 691 -10.33 -3.75 11.78
C LEU A 691 -11.26 -3.95 12.98
N THR A 692 -12.20 -3.02 13.18
CA THR A 692 -13.27 -3.17 14.18
C THR A 692 -14.23 -4.29 13.77
N THR A 693 -15.01 -4.77 14.74
CA THR A 693 -16.05 -5.79 14.50
C THR A 693 -17.05 -5.32 13.44
N LEU A 694 -17.42 -4.03 13.45
CA LEU A 694 -18.31 -3.45 12.46
C LEU A 694 -17.70 -3.47 11.05
N HIS A 695 -16.41 -3.13 10.91
CA HIS A 695 -15.74 -3.18 9.61
C HIS A 695 -15.71 -4.60 9.07
N CYS A 696 -15.40 -5.59 9.92
CA CYS A 696 -15.45 -6.99 9.53
C CYS A 696 -16.86 -7.42 9.06
N TYR A 697 -17.93 -7.00 9.74
CA TYR A 697 -19.30 -7.27 9.27
C TYR A 697 -19.59 -6.66 7.91
N GLN A 698 -19.15 -5.42 7.65
CA GLN A 698 -19.38 -4.77 6.36
C GLN A 698 -18.61 -5.46 5.24
N ILE A 699 -17.34 -5.80 5.48
CA ILE A 699 -16.46 -6.46 4.50
C ILE A 699 -16.98 -7.85 4.15
N VAL A 700 -17.25 -8.69 5.16
CA VAL A 700 -17.74 -10.06 4.93
C VAL A 700 -19.18 -10.04 4.42
N GLY A 701 -20.02 -9.13 4.92
CA GLY A 701 -21.42 -9.01 4.49
C GLY A 701 -21.58 -8.59 3.05
N TYR A 702 -20.68 -7.76 2.52
CA TYR A 702 -20.65 -7.42 1.10
C TYR A 702 -20.32 -8.65 0.25
N GLU A 703 -19.30 -9.42 0.60
CA GLU A 703 -18.92 -10.63 -0.14
C GLU A 703 -20.01 -11.72 -0.07
N LEU A 704 -20.61 -11.94 1.11
CA LEU A 704 -21.73 -12.88 1.25
C LEU A 704 -22.95 -12.47 0.44
N ALA A 705 -23.27 -11.17 0.39
CA ALA A 705 -24.37 -10.67 -0.43
C ALA A 705 -24.12 -10.94 -1.91
N LYS A 706 -22.87 -10.79 -2.37
CA LYS A 706 -22.46 -11.15 -3.74
C LYS A 706 -22.52 -12.64 -4.00
N GLU A 707 -21.97 -13.46 -3.12
CA GLU A 707 -21.98 -14.93 -3.24
C GLU A 707 -23.42 -15.49 -3.29
N LYS A 708 -24.35 -14.89 -2.53
CA LYS A 708 -25.78 -15.24 -2.54
C LYS A 708 -26.59 -14.57 -3.66
N ASN A 709 -25.96 -13.82 -4.56
CA ASN A 709 -26.61 -13.06 -5.65
C ASN A 709 -27.70 -12.09 -5.18
N PHE A 710 -27.49 -11.45 -4.04
CA PHE A 710 -28.38 -10.41 -3.53
C PHE A 710 -28.12 -9.08 -4.24
N GLN A 711 -29.14 -8.23 -4.31
CA GLN A 711 -29.04 -6.91 -4.94
C GLN A 711 -28.25 -5.96 -4.04
N VAL A 712 -27.11 -5.46 -4.53
CA VAL A 712 -26.18 -4.60 -3.79
C VAL A 712 -26.02 -3.24 -4.47
N ARG A 713 -26.09 -2.16 -3.67
CA ARG A 713 -25.79 -0.78 -4.09
C ARG A 713 -24.29 -0.52 -4.02
N GLU A 714 -23.62 -0.68 -5.16
CA GLU A 714 -22.17 -0.51 -5.28
C GLU A 714 -21.66 0.87 -4.82
N GLU A 715 -22.43 1.94 -5.06
CA GLU A 715 -22.07 3.29 -4.62
C GLU A 715 -21.99 3.40 -3.09
N LYS A 716 -22.94 2.77 -2.38
CA LYS A 716 -22.94 2.75 -0.91
C LYS A 716 -21.77 1.94 -0.37
N TRP A 717 -21.47 0.78 -0.97
CA TRP A 717 -20.31 -0.01 -0.60
C TRP A 717 -19.01 0.78 -0.77
N LYS A 718 -18.79 1.42 -1.92
CA LYS A 718 -17.59 2.24 -2.16
C LYS A 718 -17.43 3.36 -1.12
N ALA A 719 -18.51 4.03 -0.75
CA ALA A 719 -18.49 5.04 0.31
C ALA A 719 -18.10 4.43 1.67
N ARG A 720 -18.58 3.23 2.01
CA ARG A 720 -18.17 2.51 3.22
C ARG A 720 -16.71 2.06 3.16
N ALA A 721 -16.29 1.47 2.06
CA ALA A 721 -14.92 1.00 1.86
C ALA A 721 -13.91 2.14 2.01
N THR A 722 -14.20 3.30 1.40
CA THR A 722 -13.38 4.52 1.53
C THR A 722 -13.29 4.96 2.98
N ARG A 723 -14.43 4.97 3.68
CA ARG A 723 -14.48 5.35 5.09
C ARG A 723 -13.66 4.40 5.97
N ILE A 724 -13.77 3.08 5.77
CA ILE A 724 -13.00 2.10 6.53
C ILE A 724 -11.49 2.34 6.36
N LEU A 725 -11.01 2.58 5.14
CA LEU A 725 -9.57 2.83 4.91
C LEU A 725 -9.10 4.17 5.48
N ASN A 726 -9.95 5.20 5.49
CA ASN A 726 -9.67 6.47 6.14
C ASN A 726 -9.59 6.33 7.66
N ASP A 727 -10.53 5.60 8.27
CA ASP A 727 -10.52 5.32 9.71
C ASP A 727 -9.25 4.53 10.11
N LEU A 728 -8.77 3.65 9.24
CA LEU A 728 -7.49 2.93 9.39
C LEU A 728 -6.23 3.77 9.11
N LYS A 729 -6.38 5.02 8.63
CA LYS A 729 -5.27 5.87 8.17
C LYS A 729 -4.35 5.16 7.17
N PHE A 730 -4.93 4.35 6.27
CA PHE A 730 -4.19 3.48 5.36
C PHE A 730 -3.19 4.24 4.47
N GLU A 731 -3.62 5.37 3.89
CA GLU A 731 -2.77 6.22 3.07
C GLU A 731 -1.61 6.85 3.85
N GLU A 732 -1.86 7.29 5.10
CA GLU A 732 -0.83 7.88 5.96
C GLU A 732 0.24 6.86 6.36
N HIS A 733 -0.15 5.64 6.71
CA HIS A 733 0.80 4.56 7.04
C HIS A 733 1.65 4.17 5.83
N LEU A 734 1.08 4.10 4.62
CA LEU A 734 1.85 3.85 3.41
C LEU A 734 2.82 5.00 3.09
N ALA A 735 2.37 6.25 3.20
CA ALA A 735 3.23 7.41 2.99
C ALA A 735 4.39 7.43 3.98
N HIS A 736 4.13 7.16 5.26
CA HIS A 736 5.17 7.05 6.29
C HIS A 736 6.17 5.93 5.97
N PHE A 737 5.67 4.74 5.61
CA PHE A 737 6.52 3.61 5.23
C PHE A 737 7.46 3.95 4.05
N ILE A 738 6.98 4.66 3.04
CA ILE A 738 7.79 5.09 1.89
C ILE A 738 8.86 6.11 2.31
N GLN A 739 8.49 7.09 3.15
CA GLN A 739 9.43 8.10 3.64
C GLN A 739 10.53 7.50 4.51
N GLU A 740 10.16 6.60 5.43
CA GLU A 740 11.11 5.84 6.24
C GLU A 740 12.05 5.01 5.36
N GLY A 741 11.52 4.46 4.26
CA GLY A 741 12.28 3.69 3.29
C GLY A 741 13.38 4.46 2.56
N LEU A 742 13.24 5.78 2.40
CA LEU A 742 14.29 6.63 1.83
C LEU A 742 15.49 6.78 2.78
N ILE A 743 15.30 6.54 4.07
CA ILE A 743 16.35 6.57 5.11
C ILE A 743 16.93 5.16 5.26
N LYS A 744 16.06 4.15 5.42
CA LYS A 744 16.44 2.74 5.62
C LYS A 744 16.89 2.02 4.35
N GLY A 745 16.75 2.64 3.19
CA GLY A 745 17.30 2.14 1.93
C GLY A 745 16.45 1.12 1.17
N TYR A 746 15.19 0.88 1.56
CA TYR A 746 14.25 0.04 0.81
C TYR A 746 13.36 0.81 -0.15
N THR A 747 13.41 2.14 -0.14
CA THR A 747 12.81 2.99 -1.17
C THR A 747 13.92 3.65 -1.98
N ILE A 748 13.88 3.50 -3.30
CA ILE A 748 14.86 4.11 -4.19
C ILE A 748 14.67 5.62 -4.20
N ARG A 749 15.76 6.36 -4.06
CA ARG A 749 15.78 7.83 -4.15
C ARG A 749 15.79 8.27 -5.61
N GLN A 750 14.97 9.27 -5.93
CA GLN A 750 15.11 10.00 -7.18
C GLN A 750 16.41 10.82 -7.13
N LEU A 751 17.32 10.55 -8.06
CA LEU A 751 18.59 11.28 -8.16
C LEU A 751 18.39 12.55 -9.00
N TYR A 752 18.77 13.69 -8.44
CA TYR A 752 18.78 15.00 -9.08
C TYR A 752 20.22 15.33 -9.50
N LEU A 753 20.60 14.85 -10.68
CA LEU A 753 21.94 15.08 -11.26
C LEU A 753 21.89 16.31 -12.18
N THR A 754 22.81 17.27 -11.97
CA THR A 754 22.90 18.50 -12.77
C THR A 754 24.02 18.47 -13.80
N ASP A 755 25.17 17.89 -13.43
CA ASP A 755 26.37 17.81 -14.27
C ASP A 755 26.67 16.36 -14.71
N LEU A 756 26.01 15.36 -14.11
CA LEU A 756 26.18 13.93 -14.41
C LEU A 756 24.95 13.26 -15.03
N LYS A 757 25.17 12.23 -15.83
CA LYS A 757 24.14 11.23 -16.18
C LYS A 757 24.16 10.05 -15.21
N LEU A 758 23.06 9.28 -15.15
CA LEU A 758 22.93 8.12 -14.26
C LEU A 758 24.05 7.08 -14.46
N ASP A 759 24.50 6.87 -15.70
CA ASP A 759 25.58 5.95 -16.04
C ASP A 759 26.98 6.49 -15.69
N GLU A 760 27.12 7.81 -15.53
CA GLU A 760 28.38 8.46 -15.19
C GLU A 760 28.62 8.53 -13.67
N VAL A 761 27.61 8.21 -12.85
CA VAL A 761 27.71 8.24 -11.38
C VAL A 761 28.81 7.31 -10.87
N SER A 762 28.83 6.05 -11.35
CA SER A 762 29.88 5.09 -10.98
C SER A 762 31.26 5.50 -11.51
N ASP A 763 31.31 6.15 -12.67
CA ASP A 763 32.55 6.59 -13.31
C ASP A 763 33.24 7.71 -12.52
N VAL A 764 32.48 8.57 -11.84
CA VAL A 764 33.01 9.60 -10.93
C VAL A 764 33.29 9.02 -9.54
N LEU A 765 32.51 8.04 -9.09
CA LEU A 765 32.77 7.36 -7.83
C LEU A 765 34.14 6.64 -7.85
N ARG A 766 34.50 6.00 -8.96
CA ARG A 766 35.77 5.26 -9.11
C ARG A 766 37.00 6.10 -8.71
N PRO A 767 37.30 7.27 -9.29
CA PRO A 767 38.48 8.05 -8.89
C PRO A 767 38.42 8.51 -7.42
N LEU A 768 37.23 8.72 -6.84
CA LEU A 768 37.09 8.99 -5.41
C LEU A 768 37.45 7.76 -4.56
N LEU A 769 37.04 6.56 -4.98
CA LEU A 769 37.44 5.33 -4.31
C LEU A 769 38.97 5.15 -4.34
N LEU A 770 39.65 5.55 -5.42
CA LEU A 770 41.08 5.27 -5.64
C LEU A 770 42.05 6.30 -5.04
N THR A 771 41.58 7.52 -4.74
CA THR A 771 42.42 8.62 -4.23
C THR A 771 42.08 9.01 -2.79
N ASP A 772 42.94 9.72 -2.09
CA ASP A 772 42.71 10.16 -0.70
C ASP A 772 42.85 11.68 -0.52
N GLY A 773 42.25 12.23 0.55
CA GLY A 773 42.36 13.65 0.92
C GLY A 773 41.21 14.53 0.40
N THR A 774 41.47 15.83 0.31
CA THR A 774 40.55 16.85 -0.23
C THR A 774 40.35 16.69 -1.74
N PHE A 775 39.30 17.31 -2.33
CA PHE A 775 39.07 17.22 -3.78
C PHE A 775 40.30 17.68 -4.61
N ARG A 776 41.06 18.67 -4.12
CA ARG A 776 42.29 19.16 -4.76
C ARG A 776 43.41 18.14 -4.75
N GLU A 777 43.63 17.50 -3.61
CA GLU A 777 44.66 16.47 -3.46
C GLU A 777 44.33 15.24 -4.30
N ARG A 778 43.06 14.86 -4.33
CA ARG A 778 42.53 13.79 -5.19
C ARG A 778 42.73 14.11 -6.67
N TYR A 779 42.40 15.33 -7.11
CA TYR A 779 42.63 15.76 -8.49
C TYR A 779 44.13 15.72 -8.86
N ARG A 780 45.03 16.14 -7.96
CA ARG A 780 46.49 16.04 -8.19
C ARG A 780 46.97 14.59 -8.29
N GLN A 781 46.45 13.68 -7.47
CA GLN A 781 46.77 12.25 -7.57
C GLN A 781 46.32 11.67 -8.90
N ILE A 782 45.13 12.05 -9.39
CA ILE A 782 44.65 11.66 -10.72
C ILE A 782 45.63 12.13 -11.80
N LEU A 783 46.05 13.40 -11.76
CA LEU A 783 47.00 13.95 -12.75
C LEU A 783 48.36 13.23 -12.75
N ASP A 784 48.88 12.84 -11.58
CA ASP A 784 50.13 12.05 -11.49
C ASP A 784 49.97 10.65 -12.12
N LEU A 785 48.81 10.02 -11.95
CA LEU A 785 48.50 8.74 -12.60
C LEU A 785 48.32 8.90 -14.11
N GLU A 786 47.67 9.99 -14.56
CA GLU A 786 47.54 10.29 -15.99
C GLU A 786 48.91 10.50 -16.65
N GLU A 787 49.82 11.23 -16.01
CA GLU A 787 51.18 11.46 -16.54
C GLU A 787 51.95 10.14 -16.73
N LYS A 788 51.70 9.14 -15.87
CA LYS A 788 52.41 7.85 -15.92
C LYS A 788 51.76 6.83 -16.86
N PHE A 789 50.43 6.81 -17.01
CA PHE A 789 49.74 5.71 -17.70
C PHE A 789 48.79 6.15 -18.84
N LYS A 790 48.39 7.43 -18.95
CA LYS A 790 47.34 7.85 -19.91
C LYS A 790 47.86 7.90 -21.34
N ILE A 791 47.27 7.09 -22.22
CA ILE A 791 47.44 7.20 -23.67
C ILE A 791 46.34 8.14 -24.20
N TYR A 792 46.72 9.23 -24.88
CA TYR A 792 45.73 10.14 -25.44
C TYR A 792 44.89 9.46 -26.53
N GLY A 793 43.61 9.81 -26.58
CA GLY A 793 42.65 9.23 -27.53
C GLY A 793 42.09 7.87 -27.11
N ARG A 794 42.60 7.28 -26.02
CA ARG A 794 42.08 6.08 -25.37
C ARG A 794 41.40 6.46 -24.04
N SER A 795 40.37 5.72 -23.63
CA SER A 795 39.75 5.91 -22.31
C SER A 795 40.74 5.55 -21.21
N PHE A 796 40.73 6.31 -20.11
CA PHE A 796 41.60 6.04 -18.96
C PHE A 796 40.80 5.33 -17.88
N ALA A 797 41.18 4.08 -17.56
CA ALA A 797 40.37 3.22 -16.70
C ALA A 797 40.19 3.75 -15.26
N ILE A 798 41.09 4.61 -14.78
CA ILE A 798 41.04 5.24 -13.45
C ILE A 798 39.99 6.36 -13.41
N THR A 799 39.86 7.11 -14.50
CA THR A 799 38.84 8.17 -14.69
C THR A 799 38.07 7.90 -15.98
N PRO A 800 37.06 7.00 -15.94
CA PRO A 800 36.28 6.65 -17.12
C PRO A 800 35.54 7.86 -17.70
N LYS A 801 35.04 8.73 -16.82
CA LYS A 801 34.58 10.08 -17.15
C LYS A 801 35.78 11.02 -17.21
N ASP A 802 35.99 11.68 -18.36
CA ASP A 802 37.09 12.64 -18.53
C ASP A 802 36.84 13.87 -17.65
N ILE A 803 37.86 14.29 -16.91
CA ILE A 803 37.81 15.42 -15.98
C ILE A 803 38.68 16.54 -16.56
N GLU A 804 38.05 17.52 -17.20
CA GLU A 804 38.77 18.57 -17.94
C GLU A 804 39.47 19.58 -17.01
N SER A 805 38.89 19.84 -15.82
CA SER A 805 39.43 20.78 -14.83
C SER A 805 39.11 20.39 -13.39
N GLU A 806 39.84 21.00 -12.43
CA GLU A 806 39.57 20.88 -10.99
C GLU A 806 38.12 21.29 -10.64
N ASN A 807 37.57 22.31 -11.31
CA ASN A 807 36.20 22.77 -11.08
C ASN A 807 35.17 21.77 -11.58
N ASP A 808 35.41 21.10 -12.71
CA ASP A 808 34.53 20.03 -13.21
C ASP A 808 34.47 18.88 -12.22
N PHE A 809 35.61 18.52 -11.65
CA PHE A 809 35.68 17.48 -10.64
C PHE A 809 34.86 17.84 -9.39
N LYS A 810 34.97 19.07 -8.89
CA LYS A 810 34.18 19.52 -7.74
C LYS A 810 32.68 19.51 -8.05
N ARG A 811 32.25 19.96 -9.23
CA ARG A 811 30.83 19.90 -9.66
C ARG A 811 30.30 18.47 -9.68
N TYR A 812 31.07 17.52 -10.21
CA TYR A 812 30.69 16.11 -10.23
C TYR A 812 30.59 15.52 -8.81
N ILE A 813 31.51 15.88 -7.91
CA ILE A 813 31.45 15.49 -6.49
C ILE A 813 30.21 16.09 -5.81
N ASP A 814 29.90 17.35 -6.07
CA ASP A 814 28.75 18.04 -5.49
C ASP A 814 27.43 17.38 -5.90
N ASP A 815 27.34 16.84 -7.13
CA ASP A 815 26.21 16.01 -7.57
C ASP A 815 26.08 14.73 -6.72
N LEU A 816 27.18 14.05 -6.39
CA LEU A 816 27.16 12.86 -5.53
C LEU A 816 26.76 13.20 -4.08
N VAL A 817 27.29 14.28 -3.52
CA VAL A 817 26.98 14.76 -2.15
C VAL A 817 25.50 15.16 -2.05
N ARG A 818 24.99 15.96 -2.99
CA ARG A 818 23.60 16.42 -3.02
C ARG A 818 22.60 15.25 -3.05
N ASN A 819 22.98 14.17 -3.71
CA ASN A 819 22.18 12.97 -3.83
C ASN A 819 22.40 11.94 -2.71
N LYS A 820 23.21 12.28 -1.70
CA LYS A 820 23.56 11.41 -0.55
C LYS A 820 24.18 10.08 -0.98
N LEU A 821 24.95 10.08 -2.07
CA LEU A 821 25.73 8.93 -2.52
C LEU A 821 27.10 8.87 -1.82
N ILE A 822 27.59 10.02 -1.35
CA ILE A 822 28.77 10.20 -0.51
C ILE A 822 28.50 11.35 0.48
N GLU A 823 29.32 11.47 1.53
CA GLU A 823 29.20 12.53 2.54
C GLU A 823 30.45 13.42 2.54
N GLU A 824 30.29 14.73 2.72
CA GLU A 824 31.39 15.70 2.86
C GLU A 824 31.57 16.05 4.35
N GLU A 825 32.78 15.86 4.87
CA GLU A 825 33.16 16.20 6.25
C GLU A 825 33.59 17.67 6.37
N ALA A 826 33.71 18.18 7.60
CA ALA A 826 33.91 19.60 7.89
C ALA A 826 35.20 20.23 7.33
N ASP A 827 36.15 19.41 6.87
CA ASP A 827 37.45 19.81 6.32
C ASP A 827 37.55 19.61 4.78
N GLY A 828 36.44 19.26 4.11
CA GLY A 828 36.42 19.00 2.67
C GLY A 828 37.00 17.64 2.27
N ILE A 829 37.15 16.73 3.24
CA ILE A 829 37.35 15.29 3.03
C ILE A 829 36.00 14.64 2.77
N TYR A 830 35.97 13.66 1.87
CA TYR A 830 34.75 12.93 1.52
C TYR A 830 34.77 11.53 2.11
N LYS A 831 33.69 11.18 2.81
CA LYS A 831 33.42 9.84 3.30
C LYS A 831 32.64 9.06 2.24
N ILE A 832 33.19 7.93 1.84
CA ILE A 832 32.69 7.12 0.72
C ILE A 832 32.15 5.79 1.27
N ASP A 833 31.25 5.86 2.24
CA ASP A 833 30.62 4.68 2.83
C ASP A 833 29.58 4.06 1.88
N LEU A 834 29.12 2.85 2.20
CA LEU A 834 27.96 2.25 1.54
C LEU A 834 26.68 2.99 1.92
N THR A 835 25.90 3.39 0.91
CA THR A 835 24.54 3.90 1.07
C THR A 835 23.61 2.84 1.65
N SER A 836 22.48 3.26 2.24
CA SER A 836 21.48 2.33 2.76
C SER A 836 20.96 1.35 1.69
N CYS A 837 20.81 1.81 0.44
CA CYS A 837 20.41 0.95 -0.68
C CYS A 837 21.49 -0.09 -1.01
N GLU A 838 22.78 0.31 -1.05
CA GLU A 838 23.89 -0.62 -1.27
C GLU A 838 23.98 -1.68 -0.17
N ARG A 839 23.82 -1.30 1.10
CA ARG A 839 23.79 -2.24 2.24
C ARG A 839 22.63 -3.23 2.11
N ARG A 840 21.45 -2.75 1.70
CA ARG A 840 20.28 -3.60 1.46
C ARG A 840 20.51 -4.60 0.32
N ILE A 841 21.11 -4.19 -0.80
CA ILE A 841 21.44 -5.10 -1.90
C ILE A 841 22.38 -6.22 -1.42
N ILE A 842 23.41 -5.88 -0.65
CA ILE A 842 24.32 -6.87 -0.06
C ILE A 842 23.57 -7.85 0.85
N ALA A 843 22.65 -7.35 1.69
CA ALA A 843 21.84 -8.18 2.56
C ALA A 843 20.95 -9.16 1.75
N ILE A 844 20.31 -8.68 0.67
CA ILE A 844 19.51 -9.51 -0.23
C ILE A 844 20.37 -10.62 -0.84
N LEU A 845 21.52 -10.28 -1.45
CA LEU A 845 22.40 -11.29 -2.05
C LEU A 845 22.90 -12.31 -1.02
N ARG A 846 23.14 -11.88 0.23
CA ARG A 846 23.53 -12.77 1.34
C ARG A 846 22.40 -13.73 1.73
N LEU A 847 21.15 -13.25 1.79
CA LEU A 847 19.99 -14.07 2.15
C LEU A 847 19.72 -15.21 1.17
N TYR A 848 19.92 -14.97 -0.13
CA TYR A 848 19.69 -15.97 -1.18
C TYR A 848 20.91 -16.84 -1.44
N ASN A 849 22.12 -16.35 -1.15
CA ASN A 849 23.39 -17.06 -1.35
C ASN A 849 23.52 -17.69 -2.75
N ARG A 850 22.95 -17.02 -3.76
CA ARG A 850 23.03 -17.35 -5.18
C ARG A 850 23.06 -16.06 -6.01
N PRO A 851 23.53 -16.11 -7.26
CA PRO A 851 23.39 -14.98 -8.17
C PRO A 851 21.91 -14.60 -8.38
N LEU A 852 21.62 -13.30 -8.42
CA LEU A 852 20.31 -12.71 -8.68
C LEU A 852 20.37 -11.74 -9.87
N SER A 853 19.37 -11.78 -10.74
CA SER A 853 19.21 -10.78 -11.81
C SER A 853 18.83 -9.40 -11.26
N GLU A 854 18.98 -8.36 -12.08
CA GLU A 854 18.59 -7.00 -11.71
C GLU A 854 17.10 -6.87 -11.41
N ASP A 855 16.26 -7.54 -12.21
CA ASP A 855 14.81 -7.55 -12.03
C ASP A 855 14.42 -8.20 -10.70
N GLU A 856 15.03 -9.33 -10.33
CA GLU A 856 14.80 -9.99 -9.03
C GLU A 856 15.17 -9.07 -7.85
N ILE A 857 16.29 -8.33 -7.96
CA ILE A 857 16.71 -7.40 -6.90
C ILE A 857 15.75 -6.22 -6.81
N ASN A 858 15.29 -5.68 -7.94
CA ASN A 858 14.33 -4.57 -8.01
C ASN A 858 13.01 -4.87 -7.27
N GLU A 859 12.56 -6.13 -7.21
CA GLU A 859 11.30 -6.50 -6.54
C GLU A 859 11.32 -6.22 -5.03
N PHE A 860 12.50 -6.14 -4.41
CA PHE A 860 12.66 -5.87 -2.97
C PHE A 860 12.65 -4.38 -2.59
N PHE A 861 12.44 -3.49 -3.56
CA PHE A 861 12.48 -2.05 -3.37
C PHE A 861 11.16 -1.38 -3.76
N VAL A 862 10.83 -0.30 -3.06
CA VAL A 862 9.82 0.66 -3.52
C VAL A 862 10.46 1.53 -4.60
N ARG A 863 9.90 1.51 -5.81
CA ARG A 863 10.47 2.20 -6.98
C ARG A 863 9.69 3.47 -7.29
N PRO A 864 10.31 4.65 -7.27
CA PRO A 864 9.64 5.84 -7.75
C PRO A 864 9.63 5.84 -9.29
N ARG A 865 8.59 6.46 -9.81
CA ARG A 865 8.34 6.68 -11.22
C ARG A 865 7.96 8.15 -11.42
N TYR A 866 8.61 8.77 -12.39
CA TYR A 866 8.28 10.12 -12.86
C TYR A 866 8.01 10.03 -14.34
N ASP A 867 6.75 10.30 -14.75
CA ASP A 867 6.29 10.14 -16.12
C ASP A 867 6.55 8.69 -16.65
N MET A 868 7.37 8.53 -17.69
CA MET A 868 7.74 7.22 -18.25
C MET A 868 9.03 6.63 -17.66
N ASN A 869 9.73 7.35 -16.79
CA ASN A 869 11.01 6.91 -16.22
C ASN A 869 10.81 6.24 -14.87
N ILE A 870 11.27 5.00 -14.74
CA ILE A 870 11.33 4.23 -13.49
C ILE A 870 12.75 4.34 -12.95
N PHE A 871 12.89 4.67 -11.66
CA PHE A 871 14.19 4.65 -10.99
C PHE A 871 14.39 3.29 -10.32
N ASP A 872 15.48 2.62 -10.68
CA ASP A 872 15.80 1.24 -10.28
C ASP A 872 17.11 1.16 -9.48
N VAL A 873 17.54 -0.08 -9.17
CA VAL A 873 18.79 -0.34 -8.44
C VAL A 873 20.06 -0.21 -9.30
N SER A 874 19.98 0.05 -10.61
CA SER A 874 21.11 -0.05 -11.54
C SER A 874 22.33 0.81 -11.16
N VAL A 875 22.10 2.02 -10.66
CA VAL A 875 23.17 2.92 -10.20
C VAL A 875 23.90 2.32 -8.99
N TYR A 876 23.15 1.83 -8.00
CA TYR A 876 23.70 1.23 -6.79
C TYR A 876 24.43 -0.08 -7.07
N LEU A 877 23.93 -0.90 -8.02
CA LEU A 877 24.62 -2.11 -8.47
C LEU A 877 25.98 -1.78 -9.10
N ARG A 878 26.03 -0.76 -9.97
CA ARG A 878 27.29 -0.28 -10.57
C ARG A 878 28.25 0.26 -9.51
N MET A 879 27.78 1.04 -8.55
CA MET A 879 28.59 1.53 -7.44
C MET A 879 29.17 0.36 -6.60
N LEU A 880 28.37 -0.67 -6.30
CA LEU A 880 28.84 -1.87 -5.60
C LEU A 880 29.89 -2.67 -6.38
N MET A 881 29.77 -2.71 -7.71
CA MET A 881 30.78 -3.31 -8.59
C MET A 881 32.10 -2.52 -8.55
N GLU A 882 32.05 -1.19 -8.58
CA GLU A 882 33.23 -0.32 -8.42
C GLU A 882 33.92 -0.58 -7.08
N ARG A 883 33.13 -0.79 -6.03
CA ARG A 883 33.62 -1.12 -4.68
C ARG A 883 34.08 -2.57 -4.52
N LYS A 884 33.98 -3.41 -5.56
CA LYS A 884 34.25 -4.86 -5.55
C LYS A 884 33.52 -5.61 -4.42
N ARG A 885 32.32 -5.17 -4.07
CA ARG A 885 31.45 -5.85 -3.10
C ARG A 885 30.57 -6.91 -3.79
N ILE A 886 30.28 -6.72 -5.06
CA ILE A 886 29.53 -7.65 -5.89
C ILE A 886 30.25 -7.88 -7.24
N GLY A 887 30.06 -9.08 -7.80
CA GLY A 887 30.42 -9.44 -9.17
C GLY A 887 29.18 -9.66 -10.02
N PHE A 888 29.37 -9.84 -11.33
CA PHE A 888 28.29 -10.09 -12.29
C PHE A 888 28.65 -11.23 -13.23
N ASP A 889 27.81 -12.26 -13.27
CA ASP A 889 27.85 -13.36 -14.23
C ASP A 889 26.80 -13.11 -15.33
N LYS A 890 27.21 -13.06 -16.60
CA LYS A 890 26.32 -12.75 -17.74
C LYS A 890 25.10 -13.68 -17.84
N ASN A 891 25.21 -14.91 -17.35
CA ASN A 891 24.16 -15.93 -17.45
C ASN A 891 23.37 -16.07 -16.15
N LYS A 892 23.93 -15.67 -14.99
CA LYS A 892 23.34 -15.92 -13.67
C LYS A 892 22.97 -14.66 -12.88
N GLY A 893 23.57 -13.51 -13.17
CA GLY A 893 23.31 -12.24 -12.50
C GLY A 893 24.37 -11.84 -11.46
N TYR A 894 24.00 -10.96 -10.54
CA TYR A 894 24.87 -10.36 -9.53
C TYR A 894 25.09 -11.29 -8.33
N TYR A 895 26.31 -11.35 -7.81
CA TYR A 895 26.69 -12.19 -6.66
C TYR A 895 27.66 -11.47 -5.72
N LEU A 896 27.78 -11.91 -4.47
CA LEU A 896 28.74 -11.32 -3.51
C LEU A 896 30.17 -11.75 -3.85
N THR A 897 31.08 -10.78 -3.99
CA THR A 897 32.50 -11.07 -4.24
C THR A 897 33.17 -11.57 -2.96
N GLY A 898 33.81 -12.73 -3.04
CA GLY A 898 34.52 -13.31 -1.90
C GLY A 898 35.92 -12.70 -1.71
N ILE A 899 36.36 -12.55 -0.46
CA ILE A 899 37.74 -12.10 -0.16
C ILE A 899 38.78 -12.99 -0.84
N LYS A 900 38.53 -14.31 -0.91
CA LYS A 900 39.42 -15.28 -1.57
C LYS A 900 39.59 -15.02 -3.07
N GLU A 901 38.53 -14.58 -3.75
CA GLU A 901 38.56 -14.26 -5.19
C GLU A 901 39.46 -13.05 -5.45
N LEU A 902 39.32 -12.00 -4.63
CA LEU A 902 40.18 -10.81 -4.69
C LEU A 902 41.65 -11.14 -4.39
N GLU A 903 41.91 -12.00 -3.40
CA GLU A 903 43.28 -12.42 -3.04
C GLU A 903 43.93 -13.26 -4.14
N GLN A 904 43.18 -14.18 -4.76
CA GLN A 904 43.67 -14.97 -5.88
C GLN A 904 44.05 -14.07 -7.06
N LYS A 905 43.15 -13.17 -7.47
CA LYS A 905 43.40 -12.25 -8.58
C LYS A 905 44.60 -11.34 -8.33
N PHE A 906 44.74 -10.82 -7.11
CA PHE A 906 45.92 -10.03 -6.75
C PHE A 906 47.22 -10.83 -6.83
N THR A 907 47.21 -12.09 -6.39
CA THR A 907 48.39 -12.97 -6.45
C THR A 907 48.78 -13.26 -7.91
N GLU A 908 47.81 -13.52 -8.78
CA GLU A 908 48.02 -13.73 -10.22
C GLU A 908 48.63 -12.49 -10.88
N LEU A 909 48.06 -11.30 -10.65
CA LEU A 909 48.56 -10.04 -11.21
C LEU A 909 49.93 -9.66 -10.65
N LYS A 910 50.21 -9.95 -9.38
CA LYS A 910 51.54 -9.74 -8.79
C LYS A 910 52.60 -10.60 -9.48
N ASN A 911 52.30 -11.88 -9.75
CA ASN A 911 53.20 -12.75 -10.51
C ASN A 911 53.41 -12.21 -11.94
N THR A 912 52.37 -11.68 -12.58
CA THR A 912 52.49 -11.02 -13.89
C THR A 912 53.39 -9.79 -13.82
N LEU A 913 53.26 -8.96 -12.78
CA LEU A 913 54.15 -7.81 -12.56
C LEU A 913 55.62 -8.24 -12.42
N GLU A 914 55.89 -9.28 -11.64
CA GLU A 914 57.25 -9.83 -11.47
C GLU A 914 57.84 -10.34 -12.80
N ASN A 915 57.02 -10.92 -13.67
CA ASN A 915 57.46 -11.36 -15.00
C ASN A 915 57.78 -10.18 -15.93
N ILE A 916 56.89 -9.17 -15.96
CA ILE A 916 57.11 -7.93 -16.73
C ILE A 916 58.37 -7.22 -16.22
N GLU A 917 58.56 -7.13 -14.91
CA GLU A 917 59.77 -6.54 -14.32
C GLU A 917 61.05 -7.24 -14.74
N LYS A 918 61.10 -8.57 -14.66
CA LYS A 918 62.27 -9.36 -15.09
C LYS A 918 62.60 -9.07 -16.56
N LYS A 919 61.58 -8.98 -17.42
CA LYS A 919 61.73 -8.59 -18.82
C LYS A 919 62.34 -7.18 -18.92
N TYR A 920 61.75 -6.16 -18.33
CA TYR A 920 62.21 -4.75 -18.45
C TYR A 920 63.52 -4.45 -17.72
N THR A 921 64.05 -5.38 -16.93
CA THR A 921 65.40 -5.27 -16.34
C THR A 921 66.46 -5.21 -17.44
N GLU A 922 66.35 -6.08 -18.45
CA GLU A 922 67.28 -6.18 -19.59
C GLU A 922 66.69 -5.64 -20.91
N PHE A 923 65.38 -5.40 -20.97
CA PHE A 923 64.72 -4.86 -22.15
C PHE A 923 65.08 -3.37 -22.34
N PRO A 924 65.67 -2.98 -23.49
CA PRO A 924 66.15 -1.62 -23.70
C PRO A 924 65.04 -0.62 -24.07
N TYR A 925 63.82 -1.10 -24.35
CA TYR A 925 62.64 -0.33 -24.79
C TYR A 925 61.73 0.04 -23.61
N GLY A 926 60.57 0.66 -23.88
CA GLY A 926 59.59 1.08 -22.89
C GLY A 926 59.58 2.58 -22.62
N TYR A 927 59.92 3.40 -23.62
CA TYR A 927 59.89 4.86 -23.60
C TYR A 927 58.79 5.35 -24.56
N VAL A 928 57.55 5.18 -24.13
CA VAL A 928 56.36 5.40 -24.95
C VAL A 928 55.96 6.87 -24.90
N VAL A 929 55.56 7.40 -26.05
CA VAL A 929 54.95 8.74 -26.14
C VAL A 929 53.58 8.65 -26.76
N SER A 930 52.68 9.50 -26.27
CA SER A 930 51.36 9.71 -26.87
C SER A 930 51.16 11.20 -27.08
N ILE A 931 50.72 11.60 -28.28
CA ILE A 931 50.70 13.01 -28.71
C ILE A 931 49.28 13.45 -29.05
N LYS A 932 48.80 14.52 -28.41
CA LYS A 932 47.52 15.19 -28.71
C LYS A 932 47.78 16.65 -29.07
N GLU A 933 47.59 17.03 -30.33
CA GLU A 933 47.85 18.38 -30.86
C GLU A 933 49.23 18.96 -30.45
N ARG A 934 49.28 19.72 -29.35
CA ARG A 934 50.49 20.37 -28.76
C ARG A 934 50.94 19.75 -27.42
N LYS A 935 50.18 18.79 -26.85
CA LYS A 935 50.52 18.10 -25.60
C LYS A 935 51.15 16.74 -25.90
N VAL A 936 52.26 16.45 -25.23
CA VAL A 936 52.96 15.16 -25.29
C VAL A 936 52.91 14.54 -23.90
N ASN A 937 52.41 13.31 -23.81
CA ASN A 937 52.57 12.49 -22.61
C ASN A 937 53.72 11.50 -22.82
N SER A 938 54.62 11.41 -21.84
CA SER A 938 55.81 10.54 -21.87
C SER A 938 55.68 9.46 -20.80
N ILE A 939 55.38 8.25 -21.24
CA ILE A 939 55.16 7.06 -20.41
C ILE A 939 56.45 6.24 -20.37
N ILE A 940 57.00 6.02 -19.18
CA ILE A 940 58.19 5.18 -18.97
C ILE A 940 57.75 3.92 -18.24
N ILE A 941 57.89 2.76 -18.88
CA ILE A 941 57.40 1.48 -18.32
C ILE A 941 58.04 1.15 -16.97
N LYS A 942 59.31 1.51 -16.78
CA LYS A 942 60.02 1.31 -15.50
C LYS A 942 59.39 2.13 -14.37
N ASP A 943 58.98 3.38 -14.63
CA ASP A 943 58.28 4.21 -13.66
C ASP A 943 56.92 3.60 -13.27
N CYS A 944 56.23 2.99 -14.25
CA CYS A 944 54.97 2.27 -14.04
C CYS A 944 55.16 1.05 -13.13
N ILE A 945 56.18 0.23 -13.42
CA ILE A 945 56.55 -0.94 -12.61
C ILE A 945 56.89 -0.53 -11.18
N ASP A 946 57.68 0.52 -10.99
CA ASP A 946 58.08 1.02 -9.65
C ASP A 946 56.89 1.56 -8.84
N LEU A 947 55.90 2.15 -9.49
CA LEU A 947 54.65 2.54 -8.82
C LEU A 947 53.84 1.31 -8.39
N LEU A 948 53.66 0.35 -9.30
CA LEU A 948 52.92 -0.89 -9.05
C LEU A 948 53.56 -1.76 -7.96
N LYS A 949 54.89 -1.83 -7.90
CA LYS A 949 55.64 -2.47 -6.81
C LYS A 949 55.33 -1.87 -5.46
N ARG A 950 55.48 -0.55 -5.32
CA ARG A 950 55.19 0.16 -4.08
C ARG A 950 53.75 -0.05 -3.65
N LEU A 951 52.82 -0.09 -4.61
CA LEU A 951 51.41 -0.38 -4.34
C LEU A 951 51.21 -1.83 -3.87
N ALA A 952 51.84 -2.82 -4.52
CA ALA A 952 51.78 -4.23 -4.12
C ALA A 952 52.35 -4.47 -2.72
N GLU A 953 53.52 -3.89 -2.41
CA GLU A 953 54.12 -3.92 -1.07
C GLU A 953 53.19 -3.29 -0.02
N SER A 954 52.57 -2.16 -0.38
CA SER A 954 51.62 -1.46 0.47
C SER A 954 50.34 -2.27 0.74
N ILE A 955 49.89 -3.11 -0.20
CA ILE A 955 48.76 -4.04 -0.02
C ILE A 955 49.16 -5.21 0.90
N GLU A 956 50.33 -5.81 0.67
CA GLU A 956 50.84 -6.92 1.49
C GLU A 956 51.03 -6.50 2.95
N SER A 957 51.52 -5.28 3.18
CA SER A 957 51.74 -4.75 4.54
C SER A 957 50.48 -4.67 5.40
N ILE A 958 49.30 -4.51 4.77
CA ILE A 958 48.00 -4.42 5.46
C ILE A 958 47.14 -5.68 5.27
N ARG A 959 47.66 -6.72 4.63
CA ARG A 959 46.89 -7.89 4.16
C ARG A 959 46.16 -8.63 5.27
N HIS A 960 46.76 -8.73 6.45
CA HIS A 960 46.27 -9.53 7.58
C HIS A 960 45.54 -8.72 8.66
N PHE A 961 45.33 -7.41 8.45
CA PHE A 961 44.68 -6.54 9.43
C PHE A 961 43.20 -6.34 9.03
N PRO A 962 42.24 -6.92 9.79
CA PRO A 962 40.82 -6.80 9.47
C PRO A 962 40.33 -5.34 9.43
N ASP A 963 40.87 -4.50 10.31
CA ASP A 963 40.51 -3.08 10.42
C ASP A 963 40.99 -2.24 9.23
N GLU A 964 41.91 -2.76 8.41
CA GLU A 964 42.44 -2.13 7.19
C GLU A 964 41.83 -2.72 5.91
N ALA A 965 40.80 -3.57 6.03
CA ALA A 965 40.23 -4.31 4.90
C ALA A 965 39.71 -3.41 3.77
N GLU A 966 39.12 -2.26 4.09
CA GLU A 966 38.61 -1.32 3.09
C GLU A 966 39.74 -0.62 2.33
N LYS A 967 40.77 -0.16 3.05
CA LYS A 967 41.98 0.42 2.47
C LYS A 967 42.72 -0.59 1.59
N ARG A 968 42.72 -1.87 2.00
CA ARG A 968 43.27 -2.99 1.23
C ARG A 968 42.52 -3.18 -0.09
N ILE A 969 41.18 -3.26 -0.06
CA ILE A 969 40.34 -3.41 -1.25
C ILE A 969 40.56 -2.23 -2.22
N LYS A 970 40.55 -1.00 -1.71
CA LYS A 970 40.84 0.21 -2.47
C LYS A 970 42.17 0.12 -3.24
N LYS A 971 43.26 -0.21 -2.54
CA LYS A 971 44.58 -0.33 -3.16
C LYS A 971 44.62 -1.49 -4.17
N GLN A 972 43.94 -2.59 -3.89
CA GLN A 972 43.79 -3.72 -4.83
C GLN A 972 43.09 -3.29 -6.12
N ILE A 973 42.00 -2.52 -6.04
CA ILE A 973 41.32 -2.01 -7.24
C ILE A 973 42.28 -1.13 -8.06
N LEU A 974 43.01 -0.21 -7.41
CA LEU A 974 43.99 0.62 -8.09
C LEU A 974 45.08 -0.22 -8.75
N PHE A 975 45.57 -1.25 -8.06
CA PHE A 975 46.59 -2.16 -8.57
C PHE A 975 46.09 -2.92 -9.80
N GLU A 976 44.88 -3.50 -9.74
CA GLU A 976 44.25 -4.19 -10.88
C GLU A 976 44.17 -3.29 -12.12
N LEU A 977 43.61 -2.09 -11.98
CA LEU A 977 43.41 -1.17 -13.10
C LEU A 977 44.74 -0.71 -13.72
N LEU A 978 45.76 -0.45 -12.89
CA LEU A 978 47.09 -0.06 -13.35
C LEU A 978 47.85 -1.23 -13.98
N MET A 979 47.65 -2.45 -13.48
CA MET A 979 48.24 -3.67 -14.06
C MET A 979 47.66 -3.94 -15.45
N ASP A 980 46.35 -3.82 -15.64
CA ASP A 980 45.71 -4.00 -16.94
C ASP A 980 46.28 -3.00 -17.96
N LEU A 981 46.45 -1.72 -17.56
CA LEU A 981 47.07 -0.70 -18.40
C LEU A 981 48.56 -1.00 -18.73
N LEU A 982 49.31 -1.57 -17.78
CA LEU A 982 50.70 -1.97 -17.99
C LEU A 982 50.81 -3.16 -18.95
N ILE A 983 49.94 -4.16 -18.81
CA ILE A 983 49.88 -5.32 -19.70
C ILE A 983 49.58 -4.87 -21.13
N ASP A 984 48.56 -4.04 -21.32
CA ASP A 984 48.21 -3.48 -22.62
C ASP A 984 49.38 -2.71 -23.25
N LEU A 985 50.10 -1.90 -22.46
CA LEU A 985 51.28 -1.18 -22.93
C LEU A 985 52.40 -2.14 -23.34
N ASP A 986 52.62 -3.19 -22.54
CA ASP A 986 53.65 -4.19 -22.81
C ASP A 986 53.38 -4.95 -24.12
N GLU A 987 52.13 -5.37 -24.35
CA GLU A 987 51.70 -6.04 -25.58
C GLU A 987 51.92 -5.16 -26.81
N ILE A 988 51.59 -3.87 -26.73
CA ILE A 988 51.82 -2.91 -27.83
C ILE A 988 53.32 -2.75 -28.11
N ILE A 989 54.15 -2.65 -27.07
CA ILE A 989 55.62 -2.54 -27.24
C ILE A 989 56.19 -3.82 -27.84
N GLU A 990 55.72 -5.00 -27.42
CA GLU A 990 56.14 -6.28 -28.02
C GLU A 990 55.81 -6.34 -29.51
N GLU A 991 54.63 -5.88 -29.90
CA GLU A 991 54.24 -5.78 -31.30
C GLU A 991 55.20 -4.88 -32.09
N PHE A 992 55.53 -3.69 -31.56
CA PHE A 992 56.50 -2.79 -32.19
C PHE A 992 57.89 -3.43 -32.32
N VAL A 993 58.37 -4.12 -31.28
CA VAL A 993 59.68 -4.78 -31.31
C VAL A 993 59.71 -5.94 -32.30
N LYS A 994 58.62 -6.71 -32.40
CA LYS A 994 58.47 -7.79 -33.39
C LYS A 994 58.54 -7.23 -34.82
N ASN A 995 57.87 -6.11 -35.07
CA ASN A 995 57.83 -5.47 -36.39
C ASN A 995 59.16 -4.79 -36.75
N LEU A 996 59.94 -4.33 -35.76
CA LEU A 996 61.30 -3.81 -35.99
C LEU A 996 62.27 -4.90 -36.48
N LYS A 997 62.11 -6.16 -36.05
CA LYS A 997 63.05 -7.28 -36.27
C LYS A 997 62.94 -7.96 -37.66
N THR A 998 62.80 -7.19 -38.74
CA THR A 998 62.89 -7.76 -40.11
C THR A 998 64.34 -7.84 -40.60
N SER A 999 65.00 -8.99 -40.40
CA SER A 999 66.19 -9.52 -41.10
C SER A 999 67.18 -8.54 -41.78
N TYR A 1000 67.88 -7.70 -41.01
CA TYR A 1000 69.04 -6.91 -41.50
C TYR A 1000 70.40 -7.55 -41.20
N GLU A 1001 70.49 -8.36 -40.14
CA GLU A 1001 71.75 -8.93 -39.66
C GLU A 1001 72.39 -9.89 -40.68
N VAL A 1002 71.58 -10.63 -41.44
CA VAL A 1002 72.05 -11.61 -42.43
C VAL A 1002 72.66 -10.91 -43.66
N GLU A 1003 72.02 -9.86 -44.16
CA GLU A 1003 72.53 -9.06 -45.29
C GLU A 1003 73.77 -8.28 -44.89
N ILE A 1004 73.78 -7.63 -43.72
CA ILE A 1004 74.96 -6.90 -43.21
C ILE A 1004 76.14 -7.85 -43.04
N ALA A 1005 75.94 -9.02 -42.42
CA ALA A 1005 77.00 -10.01 -42.25
C ALA A 1005 77.50 -10.56 -43.60
N SER A 1006 76.61 -10.75 -44.57
CA SER A 1006 76.95 -11.19 -45.92
C SER A 1006 77.80 -10.16 -46.66
N ILE A 1007 77.37 -8.90 -46.70
CA ILE A 1007 78.15 -7.82 -47.33
C ILE A 1007 79.48 -7.61 -46.62
N LYS A 1008 79.50 -7.64 -45.28
CA LYS A 1008 80.74 -7.48 -44.50
C LYS A 1008 81.73 -8.59 -44.81
N ARG A 1009 81.27 -9.84 -44.96
CA ARG A 1009 82.11 -10.94 -45.44
C ARG A 1009 82.56 -10.75 -46.88
N ALA A 1010 81.68 -10.30 -47.77
CA ALA A 1010 82.02 -10.05 -49.18
C ALA A 1010 83.07 -8.93 -49.32
N LEU A 1011 82.91 -7.83 -48.58
CA LEU A 1011 83.89 -6.74 -48.49
C LEU A 1011 85.21 -7.24 -47.89
N ASN A 1012 85.15 -8.05 -46.82
CA ASN A 1012 86.36 -8.60 -46.21
C ASN A 1012 87.11 -9.56 -47.18
N ASN A 1013 86.37 -10.41 -47.91
CA ASN A 1013 86.95 -11.28 -48.92
C ASN A 1013 87.51 -10.49 -50.10
N LEU A 1014 86.85 -9.41 -50.54
CA LEU A 1014 87.36 -8.51 -51.56
C LEU A 1014 88.66 -7.83 -51.10
N GLU A 1015 88.70 -7.34 -49.86
CA GLU A 1015 89.87 -6.74 -49.23
C GLU A 1015 91.05 -7.74 -49.19
N LEU A 1016 90.79 -8.98 -48.76
CA LEU A 1016 91.79 -10.06 -48.74
C LEU A 1016 92.26 -10.42 -50.17
N ASN A 1017 91.34 -10.56 -51.12
CA ASN A 1017 91.65 -10.93 -52.51
C ASN A 1017 92.44 -9.82 -53.22
N LEU A 1018 92.10 -8.55 -53.01
CA LEU A 1018 92.82 -7.41 -53.59
C LEU A 1018 94.22 -7.25 -52.99
N ASN A 1019 94.39 -7.60 -51.72
CA ASN A 1019 95.70 -7.56 -51.06
C ASN A 1019 96.56 -8.79 -51.42
N ALA A 1020 95.95 -9.93 -51.71
CA ALA A 1020 96.66 -11.15 -52.12
C ALA A 1020 97.00 -11.17 -53.63
N SER A 1021 96.30 -10.40 -54.47
CA SER A 1021 96.48 -10.41 -55.93
C SER A 1021 97.75 -9.70 -56.43
N GLY A 1022 98.53 -9.05 -55.56
CA GLY A 1022 99.78 -8.37 -55.94
C GLY A 1022 99.60 -7.10 -56.79
N LEU A 1023 98.38 -6.80 -57.23
CA LEU A 1023 98.03 -5.70 -58.15
C LEU A 1023 98.30 -4.29 -57.58
N PHE A 1024 98.55 -4.16 -56.27
CA PHE A 1024 98.70 -2.86 -55.61
C PHE A 1024 99.88 -2.84 -54.61
N PRO A 1025 100.69 -1.77 -54.57
CA PRO A 1025 101.91 -1.70 -53.76
C PRO A 1025 101.69 -1.47 -52.24
N LYS A 1026 100.44 -1.37 -51.77
CA LYS A 1026 100.08 -1.21 -50.35
C LYS A 1026 98.82 -1.99 -50.00
N ASN A 1027 98.76 -2.52 -48.78
CA ASN A 1027 97.54 -3.14 -48.24
C ASN A 1027 96.38 -2.13 -48.27
N ILE A 1028 95.34 -2.48 -49.03
CA ILE A 1028 94.09 -1.74 -49.19
C ILE A 1028 93.18 -2.06 -47.99
N ARG A 1029 92.61 -1.02 -47.39
CA ARG A 1029 91.49 -1.12 -46.44
C ARG A 1029 90.24 -0.52 -47.05
N ILE A 1030 89.12 -1.22 -46.97
CA ILE A 1030 87.86 -0.75 -47.55
C ILE A 1030 87.16 0.17 -46.54
N LYS A 1031 86.98 1.44 -46.90
CA LYS A 1031 86.37 2.48 -46.04
C LYS A 1031 84.91 2.15 -45.70
N GLU A 1032 84.19 1.58 -46.65
CA GLU A 1032 82.78 1.19 -46.55
C GLU A 1032 82.55 0.15 -45.45
N LYS A 1033 83.50 -0.77 -45.25
CA LYS A 1033 83.48 -1.77 -44.16
C LYS A 1033 83.60 -1.11 -42.78
N MET A 1034 84.49 -0.13 -42.63
CA MET A 1034 84.65 0.63 -41.38
C MET A 1034 83.40 1.45 -41.06
N ILE A 1035 82.75 2.04 -42.07
CA ILE A 1035 81.51 2.81 -41.91
C ILE A 1035 80.36 1.92 -41.42
N ILE A 1036 80.25 0.68 -41.92
CA ILE A 1036 79.27 -0.31 -41.41
C ILE A 1036 79.55 -0.60 -39.93
N GLU A 1037 80.81 -0.85 -39.56
CA GLU A 1037 81.20 -1.14 -38.16
C GLU A 1037 80.93 0.01 -37.19
N GLU A 1038 81.25 1.24 -37.60
CA GLU A 1038 80.97 2.45 -36.81
C GLU A 1038 79.47 2.62 -36.56
N ARG A 1039 78.63 2.36 -37.57
CA ARG A 1039 77.17 2.46 -37.47
C ARG A 1039 76.56 1.32 -36.65
N GLU A 1040 77.07 0.09 -36.77
CA GLU A 1040 76.69 -1.03 -35.89
C GLU A 1040 77.01 -0.73 -34.42
N ASN A 1041 78.16 -0.11 -34.15
CA ASN A 1041 78.52 0.31 -32.79
C ASN A 1041 77.62 1.44 -32.30
N GLY A 1042 77.28 2.41 -33.16
CA GLY A 1042 76.29 3.45 -32.84
C GLY A 1042 74.92 2.88 -32.47
N ILE A 1043 74.43 1.87 -33.19
CA ILE A 1043 73.17 1.16 -32.86
C ILE A 1043 73.29 0.45 -31.50
N LYS A 1044 74.42 -0.20 -31.21
CA LYS A 1044 74.67 -0.84 -29.90
C LYS A 1044 74.74 0.18 -28.75
N GLU A 1045 75.29 1.37 -28.98
CA GLU A 1045 75.30 2.47 -28.02
C GLU A 1045 73.89 3.03 -27.78
N LEU A 1046 73.10 3.22 -28.83
CA LEU A 1046 71.69 3.62 -28.73
C LEU A 1046 70.88 2.61 -27.91
N LEU A 1047 71.08 1.31 -28.14
CA LEU A 1047 70.44 0.25 -27.34
C LEU A 1047 70.77 0.35 -25.84
N LYS A 1048 72.01 0.72 -25.49
CA LYS A 1048 72.46 0.86 -24.08
C LYS A 1048 72.05 2.19 -23.44
N LYS A 1049 71.77 3.23 -24.23
CA LYS A 1049 71.42 4.56 -23.73
C LYS A 1049 70.06 4.55 -22.99
N LYS A 1050 70.03 5.11 -21.78
CA LYS A 1050 68.79 5.45 -21.07
C LYS A 1050 68.36 6.86 -21.45
N LEU A 1051 67.07 7.08 -21.65
CA LEU A 1051 66.53 8.39 -22.04
C LEU A 1051 65.86 9.06 -20.84
N ALA A 1052 66.17 10.34 -20.59
CA ALA A 1052 65.45 11.14 -19.60
C ALA A 1052 64.11 11.64 -20.19
N ARG A 1053 63.13 11.99 -19.34
CA ARG A 1053 61.81 12.48 -19.79
C ARG A 1053 61.90 13.69 -20.73
N GLU A 1054 62.83 14.60 -20.49
CA GLU A 1054 63.04 15.78 -21.36
C GLU A 1054 63.55 15.39 -22.75
N ASP A 1055 64.48 14.42 -22.82
CA ASP A 1055 65.00 13.90 -24.09
C ASP A 1055 63.89 13.19 -24.88
N ILE A 1056 63.05 12.41 -24.20
CA ILE A 1056 61.89 11.74 -24.80
C ILE A 1056 60.93 12.77 -25.41
N LYS A 1057 60.61 13.85 -24.67
CA LYS A 1057 59.74 14.92 -25.17
C LYS A 1057 60.36 15.62 -26.39
N LYS A 1058 61.67 15.91 -26.36
CA LYS A 1058 62.37 16.53 -27.50
C LYS A 1058 62.33 15.64 -28.74
N LEU A 1059 62.72 14.37 -28.61
CA LEU A 1059 62.71 13.39 -29.70
C LEU A 1059 61.30 13.13 -30.23
N SER A 1060 60.29 13.12 -29.36
CA SER A 1060 58.89 12.94 -29.77
C SER A 1060 58.39 14.04 -30.72
N GLN A 1061 58.84 15.29 -30.52
CA GLN A 1061 58.49 16.40 -31.41
C GLN A 1061 59.20 16.26 -32.76
N GLU A 1062 60.44 15.78 -32.77
CA GLU A 1062 61.17 15.50 -34.00
C GLU A 1062 60.53 14.36 -34.81
N PHE A 1063 60.11 13.30 -34.13
CA PHE A 1063 59.54 12.11 -34.78
C PHE A 1063 58.05 12.23 -35.09
N LYS A 1064 57.35 13.23 -34.55
CA LYS A 1064 55.89 13.39 -34.68
C LYS A 1064 55.39 13.28 -36.12
N ASP A 1065 56.06 13.96 -37.05
CA ASP A 1065 55.67 13.95 -38.47
C ASP A 1065 56.31 12.81 -39.25
N LYS A 1066 57.43 12.26 -38.73
CA LYS A 1066 58.16 11.16 -39.36
C LYS A 1066 57.57 9.79 -39.07
N VAL A 1067 56.90 9.61 -37.93
CA VAL A 1067 56.44 8.31 -37.44
C VAL A 1067 55.49 7.62 -38.44
N VAL A 1068 54.74 8.41 -39.21
CA VAL A 1068 53.79 7.92 -40.23
C VAL A 1068 54.50 7.11 -41.32
N TYR A 1069 55.79 7.35 -41.57
CA TYR A 1069 56.60 6.60 -42.54
C TYR A 1069 57.03 5.21 -42.03
N TYR A 1070 56.91 4.94 -40.73
CA TYR A 1070 57.28 3.68 -40.09
C TYR A 1070 56.03 2.82 -39.85
N LYS A 1071 55.53 2.21 -40.93
CA LYS A 1071 54.36 1.33 -40.87
C LYS A 1071 54.57 0.24 -39.80
N ASP A 1072 53.54 0.00 -38.99
CA ASP A 1072 53.50 -1.03 -37.94
C ASP A 1072 54.44 -0.79 -36.72
N LEU A 1073 55.08 0.39 -36.61
CA LEU A 1073 55.86 0.82 -35.44
C LEU A 1073 55.19 1.94 -34.61
N TYR A 1074 53.95 2.26 -34.94
CA TYR A 1074 53.10 3.17 -34.16
C TYR A 1074 51.64 2.72 -34.24
N GLN A 1075 50.85 3.12 -33.26
CA GLN A 1075 49.39 3.00 -33.27
C GLN A 1075 48.73 4.37 -33.17
N GLN A 1076 47.49 4.50 -33.63
CA GLN A 1076 46.75 5.75 -33.57
C GLN A 1076 45.40 5.56 -32.88
N PHE A 1077 45.16 6.34 -31.82
CA PHE A 1077 43.91 6.31 -31.06
C PHE A 1077 43.20 7.65 -31.21
N ARG A 1078 42.03 7.67 -31.87
CA ARG A 1078 41.24 8.90 -32.13
C ARG A 1078 42.09 10.09 -32.62
N GLY A 1079 42.97 9.83 -33.59
CA GLY A 1079 43.86 10.84 -34.17
C GLY A 1079 45.17 11.09 -33.42
N CYS A 1080 45.35 10.54 -32.21
CA CYS A 1080 46.56 10.72 -31.39
C CYS A 1080 47.56 9.57 -31.65
N PRO A 1081 48.75 9.83 -32.22
CA PRO A 1081 49.76 8.80 -32.43
C PRO A 1081 50.41 8.39 -31.10
N MET A 1082 50.73 7.09 -31.00
CA MET A 1082 51.42 6.45 -29.90
C MET A 1082 52.54 5.56 -30.45
N PHE A 1083 53.75 5.72 -29.93
CA PHE A 1083 54.93 4.95 -30.33
C PHE A 1083 56.00 4.95 -29.24
N ASP A 1084 56.94 4.00 -29.30
CA ASP A 1084 58.16 4.01 -28.48
C ASP A 1084 59.24 4.83 -29.20
N VAL A 1085 59.72 5.90 -28.55
CA VAL A 1085 60.69 6.84 -29.15
C VAL A 1085 61.99 6.15 -29.51
N LYS A 1086 62.43 5.19 -28.70
CA LYS A 1086 63.69 4.48 -28.90
C LYS A 1086 63.59 3.46 -30.02
N ILE A 1087 62.42 2.83 -30.20
CA ILE A 1087 62.14 1.97 -31.37
C ILE A 1087 62.22 2.79 -32.66
N ILE A 1088 61.64 3.99 -32.71
CA ILE A 1088 61.70 4.86 -33.89
C ILE A 1088 63.13 5.35 -34.16
N GLU A 1089 63.87 5.77 -33.13
CA GLU A 1089 65.29 6.17 -33.26
C GLU A 1089 66.15 5.02 -33.83
N LEU A 1090 65.89 3.79 -33.39
CA LEU A 1090 66.55 2.60 -33.94
C LEU A 1090 66.11 2.29 -35.37
N ALA A 1091 64.83 2.44 -35.70
CA ALA A 1091 64.32 2.25 -37.06
C ALA A 1091 64.96 3.25 -38.05
N GLU A 1092 65.16 4.51 -37.66
CA GLU A 1092 65.94 5.49 -38.42
C GLU A 1092 67.39 5.01 -38.65
N ALA A 1093 68.06 4.57 -37.58
CA ALA A 1093 69.44 4.08 -37.67
C ALA A 1093 69.58 2.82 -38.53
N TYR A 1094 68.63 1.87 -38.43
CA TYR A 1094 68.60 0.65 -39.24
C TYR A 1094 68.31 0.97 -40.72
N ASN A 1095 67.39 1.89 -41.02
CA ASN A 1095 67.11 2.28 -42.40
C ASN A 1095 68.31 3.02 -43.05
N ASP A 1096 69.01 3.89 -42.32
CA ASP A 1096 70.26 4.51 -42.82
C ASP A 1096 71.32 3.44 -43.14
N LEU A 1097 71.48 2.46 -42.24
CA LEU A 1097 72.42 1.35 -42.45
C LEU A 1097 72.02 0.49 -43.65
N LYS A 1098 70.74 0.15 -43.78
CA LYS A 1098 70.20 -0.63 -44.92
C LYS A 1098 70.47 0.05 -46.26
N ASN A 1099 70.14 1.34 -46.38
CA ASN A 1099 70.35 2.10 -47.60
C ASN A 1099 71.83 2.12 -48.03
N LYS A 1100 72.75 2.19 -47.05
CA LYS A 1100 74.20 2.12 -47.31
C LYS A 1100 74.63 0.72 -47.73
N VAL A 1101 74.15 -0.31 -47.05
CA VAL A 1101 74.39 -1.74 -47.34
C VAL A 1101 73.95 -2.06 -48.77
N GLU A 1102 72.73 -1.69 -49.17
CA GLU A 1102 72.25 -1.89 -50.54
C GLU A 1102 73.12 -1.17 -51.60
N ASN A 1103 73.55 0.06 -51.31
CA ASN A 1103 74.43 0.80 -52.20
C ASN A 1103 75.80 0.11 -52.34
N TYR A 1104 76.38 -0.32 -51.23
CA TYR A 1104 77.65 -1.04 -51.21
C TYR A 1104 77.57 -2.40 -51.90
N GLN A 1105 76.43 -3.08 -51.83
CA GLN A 1105 76.21 -4.33 -52.57
C GLN A 1105 76.26 -4.11 -54.10
N ARG A 1106 75.62 -3.04 -54.59
CA ARG A 1106 75.68 -2.67 -56.01
C ARG A 1106 77.12 -2.34 -56.42
N MET A 1107 77.86 -1.61 -55.58
CA MET A 1107 79.27 -1.30 -55.84
C MET A 1107 80.14 -2.56 -55.88
N LEU A 1108 79.96 -3.49 -54.94
CA LEU A 1108 80.66 -4.78 -54.90
C LEU A 1108 80.42 -5.59 -56.17
N ASN A 1109 79.18 -5.69 -56.64
CA ASN A 1109 78.86 -6.39 -57.88
C ASN A 1109 79.58 -5.76 -59.07
N ASN A 1110 79.60 -4.42 -59.17
CA ASN A 1110 80.32 -3.72 -60.22
C ASN A 1110 81.84 -3.94 -60.16
N ILE A 1111 82.44 -3.97 -58.95
CA ILE A 1111 83.87 -4.23 -58.77
C ILE A 1111 84.22 -5.67 -59.18
N ASN A 1112 83.40 -6.64 -58.77
CA ASN A 1112 83.62 -8.04 -59.13
C ASN A 1112 83.57 -8.27 -60.66
N ILE A 1113 82.65 -7.58 -61.37
CA ILE A 1113 82.59 -7.63 -62.84
C ILE A 1113 83.90 -7.10 -63.44
N LYS A 1114 84.38 -5.94 -63.00
CA LYS A 1114 85.63 -5.35 -63.49
C LYS A 1114 86.87 -6.18 -63.15
N LEU A 1115 86.92 -6.79 -61.97
CA LEU A 1115 88.02 -7.69 -61.61
C LEU A 1115 88.05 -8.94 -62.49
N THR A 1116 86.89 -9.47 -62.85
CA THR A 1116 86.78 -10.59 -63.80
C THR A 1116 87.27 -10.18 -65.19
N GLU A 1117 86.97 -8.96 -65.65
CA GLU A 1117 87.50 -8.41 -66.91
C GLU A 1117 89.03 -8.26 -66.89
N ILE A 1118 89.59 -7.76 -65.77
CA ILE A 1118 91.04 -7.62 -65.58
C ILE A 1118 91.71 -9.00 -65.58
N GLN A 1119 91.16 -9.98 -64.87
CA GLN A 1119 91.67 -11.36 -64.87
C GLN A 1119 91.66 -11.97 -66.28
N ASN A 1120 90.57 -11.78 -67.04
CA ASN A 1120 90.51 -12.24 -68.43
C ASN A 1120 91.55 -11.56 -69.33
N LEU A 1121 91.84 -10.27 -69.10
CA LEU A 1121 92.90 -9.53 -69.79
C LEU A 1121 94.30 -10.07 -69.41
N GLN A 1122 94.55 -10.34 -68.14
CA GLN A 1122 95.82 -10.91 -67.63
C GLN A 1122 96.06 -12.31 -68.20
N ASP A 1123 95.02 -13.15 -68.25
CA ASP A 1123 95.05 -14.48 -68.84
C ASP A 1123 95.31 -14.43 -70.36
N SER A 1124 94.79 -13.40 -71.04
CA SER A 1124 95.01 -13.19 -72.48
C SER A 1124 96.44 -12.71 -72.78
N ILE A 1125 97.03 -11.87 -71.92
CA ILE A 1125 98.41 -11.37 -72.05
C ILE A 1125 99.42 -12.51 -71.78
N SER A 1126 99.22 -13.29 -70.73
CA SER A 1126 100.13 -14.39 -70.35
C SER A 1126 100.18 -15.53 -71.37
N LYS A 1127 99.11 -15.73 -72.16
CA LYS A 1127 99.05 -16.73 -73.26
C LYS A 1127 99.52 -16.20 -74.62
N HIS A 1128 99.93 -14.93 -74.73
CA HIS A 1128 100.31 -14.31 -76.01
C HIS A 1128 101.68 -14.80 -76.51
N LYS A 1129 101.77 -15.18 -77.80
CA LYS A 1129 102.93 -15.83 -78.45
C LYS A 1129 104.29 -15.14 -78.23
N ILE A 1130 104.31 -13.81 -78.06
CA ILE A 1130 105.54 -13.03 -77.82
C ILE A 1130 106.23 -13.41 -76.49
N PHE A 1131 105.48 -13.78 -75.46
CA PHE A 1131 106.04 -14.09 -74.13
C PHE A 1131 106.52 -15.55 -74.01
N THR A 1132 106.12 -16.43 -74.93
CA THR A 1132 106.48 -17.86 -74.94
C THR A 1132 107.61 -18.24 -75.92
N LEU A 1133 108.01 -17.34 -76.84
CA LEU A 1133 109.14 -17.56 -77.76
C LEU A 1133 110.50 -17.63 -77.01
N GLN A 1134 111.42 -18.47 -77.48
CA GLN A 1134 112.82 -18.54 -77.01
C GLN A 1134 113.75 -18.57 -78.23
N TYR A 1135 114.78 -17.70 -78.24
CA TYR A 1135 115.84 -17.72 -79.26
C TYR A 1135 117.18 -18.08 -78.60
N PRO A 1136 117.95 -19.01 -79.17
CA PRO A 1136 119.28 -19.35 -78.67
C PRO A 1136 120.23 -18.16 -78.85
N PHE A 1137 120.80 -17.70 -77.73
CA PHE A 1137 121.62 -16.49 -77.64
C PHE A 1137 122.89 -16.56 -78.50
N GLU A 1138 123.42 -17.76 -78.69
CA GLU A 1138 124.64 -18.05 -79.46
C GLU A 1138 124.50 -17.79 -80.96
N VAL A 1139 123.27 -17.83 -81.50
CA VAL A 1139 123.01 -17.73 -82.95
C VAL A 1139 122.39 -16.39 -83.33
N THR A 1140 121.54 -15.81 -82.46
CA THR A 1140 120.84 -14.55 -82.73
C THR A 1140 120.84 -13.63 -81.51
N PRO A 1141 122.02 -13.13 -81.09
CA PRO A 1141 122.16 -12.38 -79.85
C PRO A 1141 121.31 -11.11 -79.83
N ILE A 1142 121.15 -10.40 -80.96
CA ILE A 1142 120.29 -9.20 -81.03
C ILE A 1142 118.82 -9.57 -80.81
N SER A 1143 118.31 -10.61 -81.46
CA SER A 1143 116.93 -11.05 -81.30
C SER A 1143 116.66 -11.59 -79.90
N ALA A 1144 117.61 -12.31 -79.31
CA ALA A 1144 117.52 -12.81 -77.94
C ALA A 1144 117.60 -11.67 -76.91
N ILE A 1145 118.42 -10.63 -77.13
CA ILE A 1145 118.49 -9.43 -76.29
C ILE A 1145 117.21 -8.61 -76.43
N ILE A 1146 116.68 -8.39 -77.64
CA ILE A 1146 115.42 -7.66 -77.84
C ILE A 1146 114.26 -8.43 -77.22
N LEU A 1147 114.20 -9.75 -77.38
CA LEU A 1147 113.17 -10.57 -76.77
C LEU A 1147 113.28 -10.58 -75.23
N ASN A 1148 114.49 -10.68 -74.67
CA ASN A 1148 114.70 -10.53 -73.23
C ASN A 1148 114.40 -9.11 -72.74
N TRP A 1149 114.69 -8.08 -73.53
CA TRP A 1149 114.35 -6.70 -73.22
C TRP A 1149 112.83 -6.49 -73.21
N ILE A 1150 112.10 -7.07 -74.19
CA ILE A 1150 110.63 -7.08 -74.21
C ILE A 1150 110.09 -7.87 -73.02
N LYS A 1151 110.64 -9.05 -72.70
CA LYS A 1151 110.22 -9.84 -71.52
C LYS A 1151 110.57 -9.16 -70.19
N GLN A 1152 111.67 -8.41 -70.09
CA GLN A 1152 111.99 -7.62 -68.89
C GLN A 1152 111.13 -6.36 -68.79
N LYS A 1153 110.81 -5.71 -69.92
CA LYS A 1153 109.97 -4.51 -69.93
C LYS A 1153 108.48 -4.79 -69.75
N PHE A 1154 108.01 -5.98 -70.11
CA PHE A 1154 106.59 -6.33 -70.09
C PHE A 1154 106.25 -7.62 -69.30
N GLY A 1155 107.24 -8.34 -68.76
CA GLY A 1155 107.05 -9.64 -68.09
C GLY A 1155 107.63 -9.73 -66.67
N SER A 1156 108.08 -8.63 -66.08
CA SER A 1156 108.44 -8.56 -64.66
C SER A 1156 107.91 -7.28 -64.04
N GLU A 1157 106.59 -7.21 -63.93
CA GLU A 1157 105.78 -6.52 -62.92
C GLU A 1157 104.31 -6.81 -63.28
N GLY A 1158 103.78 -7.88 -62.69
CA GLY A 1158 102.40 -8.32 -62.81
C GLY A 1158 101.97 -8.95 -61.52
#